data_AF-A0A147GS31-F1
#
_entry.id   AF-A0A147GS31-F1
#
_cell.length_a   1.000
_cell.length_b   1.000
_cell.length_c   1.000
_cell.angle_alpha   90.00
_cell.angle_beta   90.00
_cell.angle_gamma   90.00
#
_symmetry.space_group_name_H-M   'P 1'
#
loop_
_entity.id
_entity.type
_entity.pdbx_description
1 polymer ?
#
loop_
_entity_poly.entity_id
_entity_poly.type
_entity_poly.pdbx_seq_one_letter_code
_entity_poly.pdbx_strand_id
1 'polypeptide(L)'
;MLHGLGWVTERPGATLQGGSAARNTGNRASGEVMASGGKATAGAGLAGSAELIATAQANMIGLSALDTQNTQVSVLQNQVSGFVRAVGGAASANSVLLSGGQGRRPLTDSRIQIQNNQASRIEAHGAKASLALGAGSLQLPGRATANGLLADESDLRRLRADVTGNRAEGVASLGGAAIANGSTLARTPVDDLQITQTDNRARDVRAGGGSASVGWGAVASAQLSGVAAANALTAANSRLDGARLLQQGNQAESITATGGSALANSLNLADYQGAALRQYSAQIANNRASRVDADGGSGSVLGGALADVKMAAVALANSISVQGGSVEGGTRHTVSGNVADGVRANGGAAVANSVWLDRATTRATSVAIQDNKADNVATTGFQGSAAGGLIASGRQNAMALVNSLGVLGSDVDAGRVDILGNQASGLASRGGRLVANAVSVEKGEGGASRLSARTTVQDNSARQISTGAASGAVAGGLASTDQNARAAVNAVVLHQNARADGGSTLQVTGNRASNVRAPGGTALVNALGVYRDSQLAGSPVTLAGNQASDVTAGGGSGQALGAGSAKNGILVANGLYLEGDGGARLASSPLTVRGNTARQLQADGGRVNANALAVNGQGDVQASPVTLTGNQASDVRSSGEQGTLFGKAVSGGVGQAYANAVQVLGRLRGTSLALADNLAGQVRGDQALAAANSVLLDESATLEGSSVSLRGNQAQGVQARGGHVAAANSLVNEGRISGAQIGIDGNRATVQADGGDAIANTVRNRGSMAGSRVTIGGNQGQVARKGTANSVDNSGTLAGGQITILGNQGSAQDGGTVNSFVNSGRA
;
A
#
# COMPACT_ATOMS: atom_id res chain seq x y z
N MET A 1 23.79 0.73 -39.28
CA MET A 1 23.44 -0.13 -38.12
C MET A 1 23.95 0.56 -36.87
N LEU A 2 23.33 0.34 -35.70
CA LEU A 2 23.70 1.05 -34.48
C LEU A 2 23.96 0.13 -33.29
N HIS A 3 24.99 0.50 -32.53
CA HIS A 3 25.56 -0.08 -31.30
C HIS A 3 26.55 -1.25 -31.44
N GLY A 4 27.61 -1.19 -30.61
CA GLY A 4 28.35 -2.38 -30.16
C GLY A 4 29.77 -2.59 -30.67
N LEU A 5 30.33 -1.71 -31.52
CA LEU A 5 31.63 -1.97 -32.16
C LEU A 5 32.74 -1.06 -31.64
N GLY A 6 33.76 -1.67 -31.03
CA GLY A 6 35.10 -1.08 -30.82
C GLY A 6 35.91 -0.91 -32.12
N TRP A 7 35.23 -0.58 -33.22
CA TRP A 7 35.80 -0.26 -34.52
C TRP A 7 35.44 1.19 -34.82
N VAL A 8 36.09 2.08 -34.08
CA VAL A 8 36.03 3.51 -34.30
C VAL A 8 36.72 3.83 -35.61
N THR A 9 35.95 4.04 -36.67
CA THR A 9 36.32 5.11 -37.61
C THR A 9 35.66 6.37 -37.08
N GLU A 10 36.46 7.19 -36.41
CA GLU A 10 36.09 8.55 -36.02
C GLU A 10 35.63 9.28 -37.28
N ARG A 11 34.32 9.51 -37.37
CA ARG A 11 33.76 10.49 -38.29
C ARG A 11 33.28 11.65 -37.44
N PRO A 12 33.66 12.90 -37.78
CA PRO A 12 33.19 14.06 -37.04
C PRO A 12 31.65 14.02 -37.04
N GLY A 13 31.05 13.96 -35.86
CA GLY A 13 29.60 13.74 -35.74
C GLY A 13 28.85 14.81 -36.51
N ALA A 14 27.86 14.39 -37.29
CA ALA A 14 27.07 15.31 -38.10
C ALA A 14 26.09 16.11 -37.22
N THR A 15 25.74 17.29 -37.71
CA THR A 15 24.75 18.18 -37.10
C THR A 15 23.56 18.31 -38.04
N LEU A 16 22.36 18.05 -37.53
CA LEU A 16 21.08 18.19 -38.21
C LEU A 16 20.37 19.42 -37.63
N GLN A 17 20.37 20.52 -38.38
CA GLN A 17 19.73 21.78 -38.01
C GLN A 17 18.62 22.15 -38.98
N GLY A 18 17.62 22.89 -38.51
CA GLY A 18 16.68 23.66 -39.32
C GLY A 18 15.74 22.86 -40.22
N GLY A 19 14.59 22.44 -39.71
CA GLY A 19 13.49 21.89 -40.53
C GLY A 19 13.77 20.50 -41.14
N SER A 20 14.84 19.84 -40.68
CA SER A 20 15.22 18.49 -41.11
C SER A 20 14.15 17.46 -40.71
N ALA A 21 13.92 16.45 -41.56
CA ALA A 21 12.95 15.39 -41.27
C ALA A 21 13.45 14.00 -41.67
N ALA A 22 13.26 13.02 -40.79
CA ALA A 22 13.47 11.60 -41.05
C ALA A 22 12.13 10.86 -40.97
N ARG A 23 11.70 10.23 -42.07
CA ARG A 23 10.37 9.59 -42.18
C ARG A 23 10.47 8.15 -42.67
N ASN A 24 9.80 7.24 -41.98
CA ASN A 24 9.65 5.83 -42.31
C ASN A 24 8.14 5.51 -42.29
N THR A 25 7.52 5.38 -43.47
CA THR A 25 6.06 5.40 -43.59
C THR A 25 5.50 4.36 -44.54
N GLY A 26 4.42 3.67 -44.13
CA GLY A 26 3.64 2.75 -44.97
C GLY A 26 4.35 1.44 -45.35
N ASN A 27 5.49 1.11 -44.74
CA ASN A 27 6.28 -0.07 -45.08
C ASN A 27 5.63 -1.37 -44.57
N ARG A 28 5.75 -2.45 -45.33
CA ARG A 28 5.24 -3.78 -44.97
C ARG A 28 6.37 -4.81 -44.92
N ALA A 29 6.54 -5.49 -43.78
CA ALA A 29 7.46 -6.60 -43.60
C ALA A 29 6.68 -7.87 -43.24
N SER A 30 6.47 -8.75 -44.23
CA SER A 30 5.76 -10.02 -44.09
C SER A 30 6.69 -11.25 -44.00
N GLY A 31 7.92 -11.13 -44.50
CA GLY A 31 8.96 -12.17 -44.40
C GLY A 31 9.64 -12.20 -43.03
N GLU A 32 10.33 -13.31 -42.73
CA GLU A 32 11.14 -13.43 -41.52
C GLU A 32 12.39 -12.55 -41.58
N VAL A 33 12.68 -11.86 -40.47
CA VAL A 33 13.89 -11.06 -40.26
C VAL A 33 14.62 -11.66 -39.06
N MET A 34 15.57 -12.56 -39.35
CA MET A 34 16.33 -13.27 -38.32
C MET A 34 17.79 -12.80 -38.26
N ALA A 35 18.32 -12.68 -37.04
CA ALA A 35 19.74 -12.48 -36.77
C ALA A 35 20.22 -13.45 -35.67
N SER A 36 21.39 -14.06 -35.87
CA SER A 36 21.98 -15.02 -34.92
C SER A 36 23.44 -14.68 -34.62
N GLY A 37 23.75 -14.49 -33.33
CA GLY A 37 25.10 -14.28 -32.83
C GLY A 37 25.80 -15.62 -32.62
N GLY A 38 27.02 -15.76 -33.15
CA GLY A 38 27.86 -16.95 -32.99
C GLY A 38 29.18 -16.61 -32.29
N LYS A 39 29.96 -17.64 -31.94
CA LYS A 39 31.39 -17.45 -31.66
C LYS A 39 32.16 -17.76 -32.94
N ALA A 40 32.90 -16.78 -33.46
CA ALA A 40 33.96 -17.07 -34.43
C ALA A 40 35.26 -17.30 -33.65
N THR A 41 35.60 -18.57 -33.40
CA THR A 41 36.96 -18.94 -33.01
C THR A 41 37.82 -18.98 -34.27
N ALA A 42 38.74 -18.02 -34.42
CA ALA A 42 39.73 -18.08 -35.48
C ALA A 42 40.56 -19.36 -35.35
N GLY A 43 40.58 -20.19 -36.40
CA GLY A 43 41.44 -21.37 -36.43
C GLY A 43 42.92 -20.97 -36.47
N ALA A 44 43.76 -21.77 -35.81
CA ALA A 44 45.21 -21.63 -35.74
C ALA A 44 45.76 -20.36 -35.04
N GLY A 45 46.00 -20.48 -33.72
CA GLY A 45 47.13 -19.80 -33.05
C GLY A 45 46.96 -18.35 -32.62
N LEU A 46 45.92 -17.62 -33.05
CA LEU A 46 45.69 -16.23 -32.62
C LEU A 46 44.61 -16.14 -31.53
N ALA A 47 45.00 -15.66 -30.36
CA ALA A 47 44.10 -15.44 -29.22
C ALA A 47 43.21 -14.21 -29.44
N GLY A 48 42.08 -14.41 -30.13
CA GLY A 48 41.05 -13.39 -30.31
C GLY A 48 39.66 -14.00 -30.45
N SER A 49 38.79 -13.79 -29.46
CA SER A 49 37.37 -14.13 -29.56
C SER A 49 36.59 -12.94 -30.10
N ALA A 50 36.00 -13.07 -31.29
CA ALA A 50 35.09 -12.06 -31.82
C ALA A 50 33.70 -12.18 -31.18
N GLU A 51 33.23 -11.10 -30.56
CA GLU A 51 31.86 -10.98 -30.05
C GLU A 51 30.89 -10.67 -31.20
N LEU A 52 29.85 -11.49 -31.38
CA LEU A 52 28.79 -11.25 -32.36
C LEU A 52 27.45 -11.03 -31.65
N ILE A 53 27.12 -9.77 -31.38
CA ILE A 53 25.80 -9.35 -30.91
C ILE A 53 24.83 -9.36 -32.11
N ALA A 54 23.75 -10.12 -32.02
CA ALA A 54 22.73 -10.16 -33.07
C ALA A 54 21.77 -8.96 -32.98
N THR A 55 21.51 -8.30 -34.11
CA THR A 55 20.41 -7.32 -34.19
C THR A 55 19.51 -7.59 -35.39
N ALA A 56 18.21 -7.79 -35.13
CA ALA A 56 17.17 -7.92 -36.14
C ALA A 56 16.30 -6.65 -36.10
N GLN A 57 16.20 -5.92 -37.21
CA GLN A 57 15.60 -4.60 -37.26
C GLN A 57 14.68 -4.45 -38.47
N ALA A 58 13.42 -4.03 -38.25
CA ALA A 58 12.44 -3.81 -39.30
C ALA A 58 11.78 -2.42 -39.16
N ASN A 59 11.66 -1.67 -40.25
CA ASN A 59 10.94 -0.38 -40.32
C ASN A 59 11.34 0.64 -39.23
N MET A 60 12.63 0.77 -38.92
CA MET A 60 13.10 1.64 -37.83
C MET A 60 13.74 2.94 -38.32
N ILE A 61 13.92 3.88 -37.39
CA ILE A 61 14.84 5.02 -37.54
C ILE A 61 15.80 4.99 -36.33
N GLY A 62 17.10 5.00 -36.59
CA GLY A 62 18.14 5.09 -35.56
C GLY A 62 18.98 6.34 -35.74
N LEU A 63 19.08 7.17 -34.70
CA LEU A 63 19.91 8.37 -34.63
C LEU A 63 20.99 8.16 -33.57
N SER A 64 22.25 8.48 -33.88
CA SER A 64 23.31 8.38 -32.88
C SER A 64 24.51 9.27 -33.14
N ALA A 65 25.06 9.84 -32.05
CA ALA A 65 26.15 10.82 -32.08
C ALA A 65 25.88 11.97 -33.06
N LEU A 66 24.61 12.36 -33.18
CA LEU A 66 24.13 13.50 -33.97
C LEU A 66 23.75 14.62 -33.03
N ASP A 67 24.22 15.83 -33.32
CA ASP A 67 23.64 17.04 -32.74
C ASP A 67 22.41 17.38 -33.57
N THR A 68 21.24 17.49 -32.94
CA THR A 68 19.95 17.61 -33.64
C THR A 68 19.16 18.76 -33.07
N GLN A 69 18.74 19.68 -33.93
CA GLN A 69 17.95 20.85 -33.55
C GLN A 69 16.79 21.04 -34.53
N ASN A 70 15.58 21.24 -34.01
CA ASN A 70 14.37 21.49 -34.80
C ASN A 70 14.16 20.43 -35.90
N THR A 71 14.16 19.16 -35.50
CA THR A 71 14.07 17.99 -36.40
C THR A 71 12.78 17.18 -36.14
N GLN A 72 12.13 16.71 -37.21
CA GLN A 72 10.97 15.80 -37.14
C GLN A 72 11.40 14.35 -37.44
N VAL A 73 11.15 13.43 -36.52
CA VAL A 73 11.34 11.98 -36.72
C VAL A 73 9.99 11.30 -36.73
N SER A 74 9.66 10.51 -37.76
CA SER A 74 8.34 9.90 -37.89
C SER A 74 8.39 8.46 -38.38
N VAL A 75 7.80 7.55 -37.61
CA VAL A 75 7.58 6.14 -37.96
C VAL A 75 6.07 5.90 -37.99
N LEU A 76 5.47 5.83 -39.20
CA LEU A 76 4.03 5.98 -39.39
C LEU A 76 3.43 4.83 -40.23
N GLN A 77 2.28 4.29 -39.83
CA GLN A 77 1.46 3.37 -40.63
C GLN A 77 2.19 2.10 -41.11
N ASN A 78 3.32 1.73 -40.49
CA ASN A 78 4.10 0.56 -40.90
C ASN A 78 3.48 -0.73 -40.35
N GLN A 79 3.66 -1.84 -41.07
CA GLN A 79 3.10 -3.15 -40.74
C GLN A 79 4.22 -4.20 -40.74
N VAL A 80 4.48 -4.80 -39.58
CA VAL A 80 5.40 -5.94 -39.42
C VAL A 80 4.56 -7.13 -39.00
N SER A 81 4.34 -8.07 -39.91
CA SER A 81 3.60 -9.30 -39.66
C SER A 81 4.51 -10.53 -39.73
N GLY A 82 5.65 -10.45 -40.39
CA GLY A 82 6.69 -11.48 -40.41
C GLY A 82 7.39 -11.63 -39.05
N PHE A 83 8.01 -12.80 -38.82
CA PHE A 83 8.71 -13.07 -37.56
C PHE A 83 10.00 -12.24 -37.48
N VAL A 84 10.22 -11.47 -36.41
CA VAL A 84 11.46 -10.71 -36.21
C VAL A 84 12.22 -11.29 -35.03
N ARG A 85 13.35 -11.95 -35.27
CA ARG A 85 14.05 -12.78 -34.28
C ARG A 85 15.51 -12.41 -34.12
N ALA A 86 15.95 -12.23 -32.88
CA ALA A 86 17.39 -12.12 -32.56
C ALA A 86 17.80 -13.21 -31.55
N VAL A 87 18.89 -13.92 -31.82
CA VAL A 87 19.54 -14.84 -30.87
C VAL A 87 20.90 -14.26 -30.48
N GLY A 88 21.05 -13.90 -29.20
CA GLY A 88 22.24 -13.20 -28.69
C GLY A 88 22.19 -11.69 -28.90
N GLY A 89 21.03 -11.05 -28.73
CA GLY A 89 20.91 -9.59 -28.80
C GLY A 89 19.48 -9.06 -28.92
N ALA A 90 19.23 -8.17 -29.87
CA ALA A 90 18.00 -7.36 -29.92
C ALA A 90 17.18 -7.51 -31.21
N ALA A 91 15.87 -7.74 -31.06
CA ALA A 91 14.89 -7.71 -32.13
C ALA A 91 14.04 -6.44 -32.00
N SER A 92 13.82 -5.67 -33.07
CA SER A 92 13.08 -4.41 -32.97
C SER A 92 12.32 -4.04 -34.26
N ALA A 93 11.09 -3.57 -34.11
CA ALA A 93 10.17 -3.29 -35.22
C ALA A 93 9.41 -1.97 -35.04
N ASN A 94 9.31 -1.16 -36.11
CA ASN A 94 8.58 0.12 -36.13
C ASN A 94 9.00 1.12 -35.04
N SER A 95 10.25 1.04 -34.55
CA SER A 95 10.74 1.81 -33.41
C SER A 95 11.67 2.95 -33.81
N VAL A 96 11.78 3.96 -32.93
CA VAL A 96 12.81 5.01 -32.99
C VAL A 96 13.87 4.72 -31.92
N LEU A 97 15.14 4.73 -32.32
CA LEU A 97 16.29 4.57 -31.43
C LEU A 97 17.12 5.85 -31.39
N LEU A 98 17.42 6.36 -30.19
CA LEU A 98 18.29 7.51 -29.95
C LEU A 98 19.49 7.08 -29.10
N SER A 99 20.70 7.55 -29.44
CA SER A 99 21.93 7.18 -28.75
C SER A 99 22.97 8.30 -28.78
N GLY A 100 23.33 8.88 -27.62
CA GLY A 100 24.34 9.96 -27.60
C GLY A 100 25.76 9.51 -27.94
N GLY A 101 26.10 8.26 -27.62
CA GLY A 101 27.46 7.71 -27.77
C GLY A 101 28.49 8.41 -26.87
N GLN A 102 29.77 8.11 -27.08
CA GLN A 102 30.90 8.62 -26.27
C GLN A 102 31.05 10.15 -26.26
N GLY A 103 30.33 10.88 -27.12
CA GLY A 103 30.37 12.34 -27.24
C GLY A 103 29.09 13.09 -26.87
N ARG A 104 28.09 12.43 -26.25
CA ARG A 104 26.78 12.96 -25.78
C ARG A 104 26.34 14.28 -26.44
N ARG A 105 25.69 14.16 -27.60
CA ARG A 105 25.15 15.30 -28.34
C ARG A 105 23.66 15.50 -28.09
N PRO A 106 23.16 16.75 -28.05
CA PRO A 106 21.79 17.03 -27.69
C PRO A 106 20.80 16.83 -28.85
N LEU A 107 19.58 16.47 -28.48
CA LEU A 107 18.40 16.42 -29.33
C LEU A 107 17.40 17.48 -28.84
N THR A 108 17.43 18.62 -29.52
CA THR A 108 16.86 19.89 -29.09
C THR A 108 15.69 20.31 -29.99
N ASP A 109 14.63 20.89 -29.41
CA ASP A 109 13.47 21.45 -30.14
C ASP A 109 12.82 20.47 -31.14
N SER A 110 12.92 19.16 -30.88
CA SER A 110 12.62 18.12 -31.88
C SER A 110 11.32 17.39 -31.57
N ARG A 111 10.70 16.81 -32.61
CA ARG A 111 9.44 16.06 -32.50
C ARG A 111 9.57 14.63 -33.02
N ILE A 112 9.15 13.67 -32.22
CA ILE A 112 9.10 12.25 -32.56
C ILE A 112 7.64 11.81 -32.65
N GLN A 113 7.30 11.09 -33.72
CA GLN A 113 5.94 10.57 -33.94
C GLN A 113 6.01 9.09 -34.30
N ILE A 114 5.37 8.25 -33.48
CA ILE A 114 5.23 6.81 -33.74
C ILE A 114 3.73 6.53 -33.78
N GLN A 115 3.14 6.42 -34.97
CA GLN A 115 1.69 6.49 -35.11
C GLN A 115 1.11 5.41 -36.04
N ASN A 116 0.00 4.79 -35.62
CA ASN A 116 -0.79 3.84 -36.40
C ASN A 116 0.00 2.63 -36.93
N ASN A 117 1.13 2.28 -36.28
CA ASN A 117 1.94 1.13 -36.67
C ASN A 117 1.34 -0.17 -36.13
N GLN A 118 1.60 -1.28 -36.83
CA GLN A 118 1.24 -2.63 -36.43
C GLN A 118 2.50 -3.49 -36.42
N ALA A 119 2.76 -4.16 -35.30
CA ALA A 119 3.88 -5.08 -35.16
C ALA A 119 3.41 -6.35 -34.46
N SER A 120 3.79 -7.51 -34.98
CA SER A 120 3.56 -8.78 -34.33
C SER A 120 4.75 -9.71 -34.40
N ARG A 121 4.81 -10.66 -33.45
CA ARG A 121 5.79 -11.76 -33.42
C ARG A 121 7.25 -11.27 -33.42
N ILE A 122 7.58 -10.46 -32.41
CA ILE A 122 8.94 -9.94 -32.19
C ILE A 122 9.58 -10.71 -31.02
N GLU A 123 10.67 -11.42 -31.27
CA GLU A 123 11.31 -12.29 -30.28
C GLU A 123 12.82 -12.02 -30.14
N ALA A 124 13.30 -11.87 -28.91
CA ALA A 124 14.72 -11.77 -28.60
C ALA A 124 15.16 -12.80 -27.56
N HIS A 125 16.25 -13.49 -27.83
CA HIS A 125 16.91 -14.40 -26.90
C HIS A 125 18.24 -13.77 -26.45
N GLY A 126 18.42 -13.64 -25.15
CA GLY A 126 19.73 -13.38 -24.56
C GLY A 126 20.65 -14.58 -24.73
N ALA A 127 21.96 -14.34 -24.72
CA ALA A 127 22.98 -15.38 -24.83
C ALA A 127 23.87 -15.43 -23.59
N LYS A 128 24.35 -16.62 -23.26
CA LYS A 128 25.42 -16.86 -22.28
C LYS A 128 26.63 -17.41 -23.01
N ALA A 129 27.82 -16.88 -22.70
CA ALA A 129 29.08 -17.42 -23.17
C ALA A 129 29.98 -17.76 -21.98
N SER A 130 30.32 -19.03 -21.83
CA SER A 130 31.49 -19.42 -21.04
C SER A 130 32.76 -19.01 -21.80
N LEU A 131 33.67 -18.31 -21.12
CA LEU A 131 35.05 -18.14 -21.58
C LEU A 131 35.86 -19.34 -21.09
N ALA A 132 36.41 -20.11 -22.01
CA ALA A 132 37.45 -21.07 -21.69
C ALA A 132 38.77 -20.28 -21.55
N LEU A 133 39.54 -20.58 -20.48
CA LEU A 133 40.69 -19.81 -19.97
C LEU A 133 40.28 -18.55 -19.17
N GLY A 134 40.24 -18.69 -17.83
CA GLY A 134 40.34 -17.54 -16.91
C GLY A 134 39.03 -16.84 -16.50
N ALA A 135 38.19 -17.51 -15.70
CA ALA A 135 37.23 -16.91 -14.77
C ALA A 135 36.34 -15.74 -15.27
N GLY A 136 35.41 -16.02 -16.19
CA GLY A 136 34.29 -15.12 -16.49
C GLY A 136 33.20 -15.76 -17.34
N SER A 137 31.93 -15.56 -16.97
CA SER A 137 30.78 -15.85 -17.84
C SER A 137 30.23 -14.54 -18.41
N LEU A 138 30.30 -14.37 -19.72
CA LEU A 138 29.74 -13.19 -20.40
C LEU A 138 28.25 -13.41 -20.70
N GLN A 139 27.44 -12.37 -20.50
CA GLN A 139 25.99 -12.43 -20.57
C GLN A 139 25.43 -11.28 -21.41
N LEU A 140 24.72 -11.61 -22.48
CA LEU A 140 24.05 -10.65 -23.36
C LEU A 140 22.54 -10.70 -23.10
N PRO A 141 21.91 -9.62 -22.61
CA PRO A 141 20.47 -9.60 -22.37
C PRO A 141 19.68 -9.55 -23.69
N GLY A 142 18.59 -10.30 -23.77
CA GLY A 142 17.64 -10.24 -24.88
C GLY A 142 16.83 -8.94 -24.84
N ARG A 143 16.59 -8.29 -25.98
CA ARG A 143 15.69 -7.13 -26.06
C ARG A 143 14.76 -7.16 -27.27
N ALA A 144 13.48 -7.38 -27.06
CA ALA A 144 12.45 -7.34 -28.09
C ALA A 144 11.66 -6.02 -27.99
N THR A 145 11.57 -5.24 -29.07
CA THR A 145 10.79 -3.98 -29.07
C THR A 145 9.86 -3.81 -30.27
N ALA A 146 8.69 -3.22 -30.04
CA ALA A 146 7.67 -2.99 -31.06
C ALA A 146 7.03 -1.60 -30.90
N ASN A 147 7.00 -0.82 -31.97
CA ASN A 147 6.38 0.52 -32.05
C ASN A 147 6.85 1.49 -30.92
N GLY A 148 8.11 1.42 -30.51
CA GLY A 148 8.61 2.09 -29.30
C GLY A 148 9.63 3.19 -29.55
N LEU A 149 9.81 4.06 -28.55
CA LEU A 149 10.91 5.04 -28.48
C LEU A 149 11.93 4.57 -27.44
N LEU A 150 13.16 4.27 -27.85
CA LEU A 150 14.26 3.99 -26.93
C LEU A 150 15.30 5.10 -27.02
N ALA A 151 15.62 5.75 -25.91
CA ALA A 151 16.74 6.67 -25.78
C ALA A 151 17.72 6.15 -24.72
N ASP A 152 18.99 6.05 -25.09
CA ASP A 152 20.07 5.71 -24.17
C ASP A 152 21.21 6.74 -24.27
N GLU A 153 21.72 7.19 -23.12
CA GLU A 153 22.81 8.18 -23.01
C GLU A 153 22.64 9.42 -23.90
N SER A 154 21.40 9.86 -24.10
CA SER A 154 21.05 10.94 -25.03
C SER A 154 20.63 12.19 -24.27
N ASP A 155 21.16 13.36 -24.62
CA ASP A 155 20.76 14.63 -24.02
C ASP A 155 19.50 15.15 -24.72
N LEU A 156 18.35 15.25 -24.05
CA LEU A 156 17.07 15.63 -24.68
C LEU A 156 16.63 17.02 -24.17
N ARG A 157 16.28 17.95 -25.06
CA ARG A 157 15.88 19.33 -24.68
C ARG A 157 14.66 19.80 -25.48
N ARG A 158 13.58 20.22 -24.81
CA ARG A 158 12.31 20.63 -25.44
C ARG A 158 11.81 19.60 -26.46
N LEU A 159 11.85 18.32 -26.06
CA LEU A 159 11.47 17.19 -26.90
C LEU A 159 9.98 16.90 -26.75
N ARG A 160 9.30 16.69 -27.88
CA ARG A 160 7.94 16.12 -27.90
C ARG A 160 7.93 14.75 -28.56
N ALA A 161 7.41 13.74 -27.88
CA ALA A 161 7.17 12.41 -28.44
C ALA A 161 5.67 12.05 -28.37
N ASP A 162 5.05 11.80 -29.52
CA ASP A 162 3.68 11.32 -29.65
C ASP A 162 3.71 9.84 -30.09
N VAL A 163 3.18 8.92 -29.28
CA VAL A 163 3.04 7.48 -29.57
C VAL A 163 1.56 7.13 -29.56
N THR A 164 0.92 7.07 -30.74
CA THR A 164 -0.55 7.07 -30.83
C THR A 164 -1.11 5.98 -31.76
N GLY A 165 -2.15 5.28 -31.32
CA GLY A 165 -2.92 4.35 -32.17
C GLY A 165 -2.15 3.11 -32.64
N ASN A 166 -1.03 2.76 -32.00
CA ASN A 166 -0.21 1.61 -32.40
C ASN A 166 -0.77 0.29 -31.86
N ARG A 167 -0.55 -0.81 -32.59
CA ARG A 167 -0.88 -2.18 -32.17
C ARG A 167 0.39 -3.05 -32.11
N ALA A 168 0.63 -3.68 -30.97
CA ALA A 168 1.73 -4.62 -30.75
C ALA A 168 1.18 -5.94 -30.19
N GLU A 169 1.59 -7.08 -30.76
CA GLU A 169 1.05 -8.40 -30.38
C GLU A 169 2.11 -9.51 -30.42
N GLY A 170 2.32 -10.23 -29.31
CA GLY A 170 3.33 -11.29 -29.26
C GLY A 170 4.75 -10.72 -29.29
N VAL A 171 5.11 -9.94 -28.27
CA VAL A 171 6.47 -9.38 -28.08
C VAL A 171 7.13 -10.12 -26.93
N ALA A 172 8.16 -10.91 -27.21
CA ALA A 172 8.74 -11.87 -26.28
C ALA A 172 10.25 -11.67 -26.10
N SER A 173 10.74 -11.75 -24.86
CA SER A 173 12.18 -11.76 -24.57
C SER A 173 12.54 -12.85 -23.57
N LEU A 174 13.45 -13.75 -23.94
CA LEU A 174 14.07 -14.70 -23.02
C LEU A 174 15.42 -14.15 -22.56
N GLY A 175 15.52 -13.83 -21.28
CA GLY A 175 16.72 -13.28 -20.65
C GLY A 175 16.89 -11.77 -20.82
N GLY A 176 15.82 -10.97 -20.68
CA GLY A 176 15.90 -9.51 -20.71
C GLY A 176 14.54 -8.82 -20.83
N ALA A 177 14.40 -7.86 -21.76
CA ALA A 177 13.25 -6.96 -21.83
C ALA A 177 12.39 -7.11 -23.10
N ALA A 178 11.07 -7.11 -22.93
CA ALA A 178 10.07 -7.08 -23.99
C ALA A 178 9.24 -5.78 -23.89
N ILE A 179 9.27 -4.94 -24.93
CA ILE A 179 8.72 -3.56 -24.90
C ILE A 179 7.76 -3.35 -26.08
N ALA A 180 6.48 -3.10 -25.79
CA ALA A 180 5.41 -2.96 -26.76
C ALA A 180 4.72 -1.59 -26.64
N ASN A 181 4.74 -0.79 -27.71
CA ASN A 181 4.29 0.61 -27.75
C ASN A 181 4.91 1.48 -26.61
N GLY A 182 6.08 1.09 -26.12
CA GLY A 182 6.70 1.66 -24.92
C GLY A 182 7.71 2.75 -25.23
N SER A 183 7.95 3.60 -24.24
CA SER A 183 9.01 4.61 -24.26
C SER A 183 10.01 4.30 -23.14
N THR A 184 11.30 4.28 -23.44
CA THR A 184 12.36 4.01 -22.46
C THR A 184 13.46 5.04 -22.55
N LEU A 185 13.80 5.64 -21.41
CA LEU A 185 14.88 6.61 -21.22
C LEU A 185 15.90 6.01 -20.25
N ALA A 186 17.14 5.84 -20.67
CA ALA A 186 18.22 5.32 -19.83
C ALA A 186 19.42 6.26 -19.85
N ARG A 187 19.97 6.59 -18.68
CA ARG A 187 21.16 7.46 -18.53
C ARG A 187 21.08 8.77 -19.32
N THR A 188 19.86 9.28 -19.49
CA THR A 188 19.46 10.33 -20.44
C THR A 188 19.09 11.58 -19.65
N PRO A 189 19.86 12.68 -19.69
CA PRO A 189 19.43 13.94 -19.12
C PRO A 189 18.41 14.62 -20.04
N VAL A 190 17.36 15.14 -19.42
CA VAL A 190 16.18 15.68 -20.10
C VAL A 190 15.84 17.06 -19.53
N ASP A 191 15.51 17.99 -20.41
CA ASP A 191 15.04 19.36 -20.15
C ASP A 191 13.76 19.60 -20.97
N ASP A 192 12.65 19.94 -20.33
CA ASP A 192 11.27 20.06 -20.86
C ASP A 192 10.84 18.96 -21.85
N LEU A 193 10.38 17.83 -21.33
CA LEU A 193 9.90 16.70 -22.13
C LEU A 193 8.37 16.57 -22.13
N GLN A 194 7.77 16.48 -23.31
CA GLN A 194 6.37 16.09 -23.47
C GLN A 194 6.26 14.70 -24.09
N ILE A 195 5.70 13.72 -23.37
CA ILE A 195 5.34 12.41 -23.92
C ILE A 195 3.83 12.23 -23.85
N THR A 196 3.23 11.91 -25.01
CA THR A 196 1.81 11.55 -25.14
C THR A 196 1.71 10.14 -25.69
N GLN A 197 1.11 9.21 -24.93
CA GLN A 197 0.80 7.85 -25.36
C GLN A 197 -0.72 7.66 -25.36
N THR A 198 -1.34 7.60 -26.53
CA THR A 198 -2.80 7.53 -26.65
C THR A 198 -3.30 6.40 -27.54
N ASP A 199 -4.40 5.76 -27.12
CA ASP A 199 -5.15 4.77 -27.91
C ASP A 199 -4.34 3.56 -28.41
N ASN A 200 -3.20 3.27 -27.76
CA ASN A 200 -2.35 2.13 -28.14
C ASN A 200 -2.91 0.82 -27.58
N ARG A 201 -2.69 -0.28 -28.32
CA ARG A 201 -3.06 -1.64 -27.92
C ARG A 201 -1.84 -2.55 -27.89
N ALA A 202 -1.57 -3.15 -26.75
CA ALA A 202 -0.47 -4.09 -26.55
C ALA A 202 -1.02 -5.39 -25.97
N ARG A 203 -0.66 -6.52 -26.55
CA ARG A 203 -1.14 -7.84 -26.13
C ARG A 203 -0.05 -8.89 -26.17
N ASP A 204 -0.09 -9.84 -25.22
CA ASP A 204 0.80 -11.00 -25.18
C ASP A 204 2.29 -10.57 -25.16
N VAL A 205 2.64 -9.75 -24.18
CA VAL A 205 4.00 -9.23 -23.97
C VAL A 205 4.65 -9.99 -22.84
N ARG A 206 5.77 -10.68 -23.11
CA ARG A 206 6.35 -11.67 -22.19
C ARG A 206 7.85 -11.47 -22.03
N ALA A 207 8.33 -11.43 -20.79
CA ALA A 207 9.75 -11.37 -20.49
C ALA A 207 10.11 -12.44 -19.44
N GLY A 208 11.17 -13.22 -19.70
CA GLY A 208 11.64 -14.24 -18.78
C GLY A 208 13.05 -13.98 -18.27
N GLY A 209 13.28 -14.17 -16.97
CA GLY A 209 14.60 -14.32 -16.37
C GLY A 209 15.20 -15.69 -16.75
N GLY A 210 16.37 -15.68 -17.38
CA GLY A 210 16.97 -16.86 -18.00
C GLY A 210 17.74 -17.79 -17.06
N SER A 211 17.05 -18.73 -16.39
CA SER A 211 17.64 -19.94 -15.81
C SER A 211 17.49 -21.16 -16.74
N ALA A 212 17.83 -21.02 -18.02
CA ALA A 212 17.86 -22.13 -18.96
C ALA A 212 19.13 -22.98 -18.75
N SER A 213 18.98 -24.15 -18.14
CA SER A 213 19.98 -25.23 -18.15
C SER A 213 19.73 -26.13 -19.36
N VAL A 214 20.49 -25.91 -20.44
CA VAL A 214 20.48 -26.79 -21.62
C VAL A 214 21.94 -27.12 -21.95
N GLY A 215 22.33 -28.38 -21.74
CA GLY A 215 23.71 -28.84 -21.88
C GLY A 215 24.25 -29.43 -20.57
N TRP A 216 24.87 -30.59 -20.65
CA TRP A 216 25.31 -31.37 -19.50
C TRP A 216 26.54 -30.72 -18.81
N GLY A 217 26.54 -30.67 -17.48
CA GLY A 217 27.79 -30.61 -16.71
C GLY A 217 28.45 -29.25 -16.46
N ALA A 218 27.72 -28.22 -16.01
CA ALA A 218 28.28 -27.15 -15.16
C ALA A 218 27.17 -26.36 -14.45
N VAL A 219 27.23 -26.24 -13.11
CA VAL A 219 26.22 -25.50 -12.32
C VAL A 219 26.67 -24.05 -12.14
N ALA A 220 26.00 -23.13 -12.82
CA ALA A 220 26.10 -21.69 -12.57
C ALA A 220 24.72 -21.03 -12.74
N SER A 221 24.05 -20.74 -11.62
CA SER A 221 22.82 -19.97 -11.59
C SER A 221 23.14 -18.50 -11.88
N ALA A 222 22.52 -17.94 -12.93
CA ALA A 222 22.67 -16.53 -13.28
C ALA A 222 21.34 -15.82 -13.10
N GLN A 223 21.33 -14.73 -12.33
CA GLN A 223 20.16 -13.87 -12.14
C GLN A 223 19.98 -13.00 -13.39
N LEU A 224 18.83 -13.12 -14.04
CA LEU A 224 18.39 -12.22 -15.10
C LEU A 224 17.03 -11.68 -14.69
N SER A 225 16.92 -10.35 -14.57
CA SER A 225 15.63 -9.71 -14.33
C SER A 225 14.87 -9.56 -15.65
N GLY A 226 13.68 -10.14 -15.74
CA GLY A 226 12.80 -10.03 -16.90
C GLY A 226 11.90 -8.80 -16.80
N VAL A 227 11.86 -7.95 -17.83
CA VAL A 227 10.96 -6.77 -17.86
C VAL A 227 10.00 -6.84 -19.04
N ALA A 228 8.70 -7.01 -18.77
CA ALA A 228 7.64 -6.96 -19.78
C ALA A 228 6.91 -5.62 -19.67
N ALA A 229 6.97 -4.78 -20.70
CA ALA A 229 6.47 -3.42 -20.69
C ALA A 229 5.53 -3.13 -21.87
N ALA A 230 4.28 -2.76 -21.58
CA ALA A 230 3.20 -2.59 -22.55
C ALA A 230 2.52 -1.24 -22.37
N ASN A 231 2.56 -0.40 -23.42
CA ASN A 231 2.13 1.01 -23.41
C ASN A 231 2.72 1.76 -22.20
N ALA A 232 3.96 1.45 -21.81
CA ALA A 232 4.59 1.94 -20.59
C ALA A 232 5.67 2.98 -20.90
N LEU A 233 5.94 3.86 -19.94
CA LEU A 233 7.08 4.77 -19.95
C LEU A 233 8.01 4.41 -18.79
N THR A 234 9.27 4.10 -19.12
CA THR A 234 10.31 3.80 -18.13
C THR A 234 11.44 4.81 -18.24
N ALA A 235 11.87 5.38 -17.11
CA ALA A 235 13.06 6.21 -17.03
C ALA A 235 13.96 5.69 -15.92
N ALA A 236 15.23 5.41 -16.22
CA ALA A 236 16.20 4.84 -15.28
C ALA A 236 17.51 5.64 -15.29
N ASN A 237 18.07 5.92 -14.10
CA ASN A 237 19.35 6.64 -13.93
C ASN A 237 19.43 7.95 -14.75
N SER A 238 18.30 8.67 -14.84
CA SER A 238 18.11 9.80 -15.76
C SER A 238 17.78 11.07 -14.99
N ARG A 239 18.13 12.24 -15.55
CA ARG A 239 17.74 13.57 -15.04
C ARG A 239 16.58 14.09 -15.87
N LEU A 240 15.60 14.77 -15.27
CA LEU A 240 14.33 15.19 -15.87
C LEU A 240 13.94 16.57 -15.30
N ASP A 241 14.37 17.64 -15.96
CA ASP A 241 14.02 19.02 -15.58
C ASP A 241 12.78 19.43 -16.39
N GLY A 242 11.59 19.42 -15.79
CA GLY A 242 10.33 19.62 -16.53
C GLY A 242 9.91 18.40 -17.37
N ALA A 243 8.80 17.77 -17.02
CA ALA A 243 8.21 16.72 -17.86
C ALA A 243 6.68 16.67 -17.75
N ARG A 244 6.00 16.53 -18.89
CA ARG A 244 4.54 16.40 -19.01
C ARG A 244 4.21 15.08 -19.71
N LEU A 245 3.65 14.15 -18.95
CA LEU A 245 3.47 12.75 -19.35
C LEU A 245 1.97 12.43 -19.34
N LEU A 246 1.42 12.06 -20.49
CA LEU A 246 0.00 11.70 -20.66
C LEU A 246 -0.11 10.28 -21.24
N GLN A 247 -0.76 9.38 -20.51
CA GLN A 247 -1.16 8.05 -20.96
C GLN A 247 -2.69 7.95 -20.92
N GLN A 248 -3.35 7.90 -22.08
CA GLN A 248 -4.82 7.91 -22.15
C GLN A 248 -5.41 6.91 -23.16
N GLY A 249 -6.47 6.21 -22.79
CA GLY A 249 -7.22 5.31 -23.69
C GLY A 249 -6.49 4.02 -24.09
N ASN A 250 -5.31 3.75 -23.52
CA ASN A 250 -4.48 2.60 -23.88
C ASN A 250 -5.05 1.29 -23.32
N GLN A 251 -4.78 0.19 -24.02
CA GLN A 251 -5.21 -1.16 -23.67
C GLN A 251 -4.01 -2.11 -23.61
N ALA A 252 -3.81 -2.75 -22.47
CA ALA A 252 -2.74 -3.73 -22.25
C ALA A 252 -3.34 -5.05 -21.73
N GLU A 253 -3.04 -6.16 -22.40
CA GLU A 253 -3.61 -7.48 -22.07
C GLU A 253 -2.54 -8.59 -22.07
N SER A 254 -2.54 -9.46 -21.06
CA SER A 254 -1.62 -10.61 -20.95
C SER A 254 -0.15 -10.19 -20.96
N ILE A 255 0.23 -9.44 -19.92
CA ILE A 255 1.59 -8.94 -19.70
C ILE A 255 2.23 -9.81 -18.62
N THR A 256 3.26 -10.56 -18.95
CA THR A 256 3.85 -11.55 -18.03
C THR A 256 5.36 -11.36 -17.89
N ALA A 257 5.84 -11.22 -16.65
CA ALA A 257 7.27 -11.14 -16.35
C ALA A 257 7.68 -12.22 -15.35
N THR A 258 8.51 -13.17 -15.78
CA THR A 258 9.13 -14.15 -14.88
C THR A 258 10.51 -13.64 -14.46
N GLY A 259 10.81 -13.67 -13.17
CA GLY A 259 12.05 -13.17 -12.58
C GLY A 259 12.18 -11.64 -12.52
N GLY A 260 11.09 -10.86 -12.63
CA GLY A 260 11.19 -9.40 -12.64
C GLY A 260 9.85 -8.66 -12.64
N SER A 261 9.67 -7.72 -13.58
CA SER A 261 8.59 -6.71 -13.53
C SER A 261 7.70 -6.68 -14.77
N ALA A 262 6.38 -6.72 -14.55
CA ALA A 262 5.36 -6.55 -15.58
C ALA A 262 4.73 -5.16 -15.47
N LEU A 263 4.76 -4.38 -16.55
CA LEU A 263 4.33 -2.98 -16.59
C LEU A 263 3.26 -2.81 -17.69
N ALA A 264 2.06 -2.39 -17.32
CA ALA A 264 0.92 -2.21 -18.22
C ALA A 264 0.33 -0.81 -18.07
N ASN A 265 0.32 -0.01 -19.15
CA ASN A 265 -0.15 1.40 -19.18
C ASN A 265 0.41 2.25 -18.02
N SER A 266 1.67 2.02 -17.65
CA SER A 266 2.24 2.52 -16.38
C SER A 266 3.47 3.39 -16.63
N LEU A 267 3.76 4.25 -15.65
CA LEU A 267 4.96 5.07 -15.57
C LEU A 267 5.86 4.53 -14.45
N ASN A 268 7.13 4.28 -14.75
CA ASN A 268 8.13 3.91 -13.75
C ASN A 268 9.39 4.79 -13.86
N LEU A 269 9.67 5.56 -12.82
CA LEU A 269 10.86 6.38 -12.67
C LEU A 269 11.76 5.72 -11.61
N ALA A 270 12.95 5.27 -11.99
CA ALA A 270 13.88 4.54 -11.11
C ALA A 270 15.25 5.23 -11.01
N ASP A 271 15.71 5.40 -9.77
CA ASP A 271 17.01 5.97 -9.38
C ASP A 271 17.30 7.31 -10.06
N TYR A 272 16.40 8.28 -9.79
CA TYR A 272 16.47 9.63 -10.33
C TYR A 272 17.69 10.43 -9.81
N GLN A 273 18.46 11.03 -10.73
CA GLN A 273 19.66 11.83 -10.40
C GLN A 273 19.46 13.31 -10.78
N GLY A 274 19.29 14.19 -9.80
CA GLY A 274 19.16 15.63 -10.03
C GLY A 274 18.80 16.43 -8.77
N ALA A 275 19.00 17.75 -8.81
CA ALA A 275 18.74 18.63 -7.66
C ALA A 275 17.25 18.71 -7.28
N ALA A 276 16.36 18.61 -8.27
CA ALA A 276 14.91 18.41 -8.13
C ALA A 276 14.33 18.06 -9.51
N LEU A 277 13.22 17.31 -9.59
CA LEU A 277 12.24 17.56 -10.65
C LEU A 277 11.62 18.94 -10.37
N ARG A 278 11.37 19.77 -11.38
CA ARG A 278 10.55 20.99 -11.27
C ARG A 278 9.46 20.96 -12.33
N GLN A 279 8.25 21.43 -12.01
CA GLN A 279 7.12 21.50 -12.96
C GLN A 279 6.74 20.16 -13.64
N TYR A 280 6.94 19.04 -12.95
CA TYR A 280 6.59 17.70 -13.44
C TYR A 280 5.09 17.40 -13.29
N SER A 281 4.48 16.80 -14.32
CA SER A 281 3.12 16.26 -14.25
C SER A 281 2.97 14.94 -15.00
N ALA A 282 2.37 13.93 -14.35
CA ALA A 282 2.00 12.66 -14.95
C ALA A 282 0.51 12.36 -14.79
N GLN A 283 -0.15 12.02 -15.90
CA GLN A 283 -1.56 11.67 -15.96
C GLN A 283 -1.74 10.32 -16.65
N ILE A 284 -2.35 9.37 -15.94
CA ILE A 284 -2.78 8.07 -16.44
C ILE A 284 -4.31 8.04 -16.37
N ALA A 285 -5.00 8.14 -17.51
CA ALA A 285 -6.45 8.29 -17.55
C ALA A 285 -7.18 7.35 -18.53
N ASN A 286 -8.32 6.78 -18.13
CA ASN A 286 -9.18 5.98 -19.00
C ASN A 286 -8.48 4.78 -19.69
N ASN A 287 -7.42 4.22 -19.08
CA ASN A 287 -6.71 3.07 -19.62
C ASN A 287 -7.30 1.75 -19.07
N ARG A 288 -7.11 0.66 -19.82
CA ARG A 288 -7.49 -0.70 -19.41
C ARG A 288 -6.27 -1.62 -19.38
N ALA A 289 -5.98 -2.20 -18.22
CA ALA A 289 -4.96 -3.22 -18.04
C ALA A 289 -5.62 -4.51 -17.55
N SER A 290 -5.34 -5.65 -18.19
CA SER A 290 -5.87 -6.95 -17.79
C SER A 290 -4.85 -8.07 -17.89
N ARG A 291 -4.86 -8.99 -16.91
CA ARG A 291 -3.93 -10.14 -16.82
C ARG A 291 -2.47 -9.66 -16.85
N VAL A 292 -2.07 -9.01 -15.76
CA VAL A 292 -0.72 -8.46 -15.55
C VAL A 292 -0.08 -9.25 -14.42
N ASP A 293 0.76 -10.22 -14.76
CA ASP A 293 1.29 -11.21 -13.84
C ASP A 293 2.84 -11.09 -13.75
N ALA A 294 3.39 -10.97 -12.55
CA ALA A 294 4.82 -10.92 -12.29
C ALA A 294 5.24 -12.00 -11.26
N ASP A 295 6.22 -12.84 -11.63
CA ASP A 295 6.67 -13.96 -10.80
C ASP A 295 8.10 -13.74 -10.32
N GLY A 296 8.33 -13.80 -9.01
CA GLY A 296 9.66 -13.79 -8.40
C GLY A 296 10.29 -15.15 -8.59
N GLY A 297 11.47 -15.21 -9.21
CA GLY A 297 12.07 -16.48 -9.64
C GLY A 297 12.33 -17.43 -8.46
N SER A 298 11.89 -18.68 -8.59
CA SER A 298 12.14 -19.73 -7.61
C SER A 298 13.57 -20.28 -7.72
N GLY A 299 14.47 -19.84 -6.82
CA GLY A 299 15.79 -20.43 -6.67
C GLY A 299 15.73 -21.76 -5.92
N SER A 300 16.12 -22.87 -6.56
CA SER A 300 16.33 -24.15 -5.87
C SER A 300 17.60 -24.07 -5.02
N VAL A 301 17.46 -24.26 -3.70
CA VAL A 301 18.60 -24.28 -2.76
C VAL A 301 19.24 -25.67 -2.76
N LEU A 302 19.94 -26.00 -3.85
CA LEU A 302 20.79 -27.18 -3.99
C LEU A 302 22.22 -26.75 -4.34
N GLY A 303 22.99 -26.36 -3.32
CA GLY A 303 24.40 -25.99 -3.45
C GLY A 303 24.83 -24.98 -2.38
N GLY A 304 25.85 -25.33 -1.60
CA GLY A 304 26.27 -24.65 -0.37
C GLY A 304 26.48 -23.13 -0.41
N ALA A 305 26.24 -22.55 0.77
CA ALA A 305 26.63 -21.21 1.24
C ALA A 305 25.88 -19.97 0.71
N LEU A 306 25.18 -19.31 1.64
CA LEU A 306 24.99 -17.85 1.77
C LEU A 306 24.62 -17.05 0.50
N ALA A 307 23.33 -16.99 0.19
CA ALA A 307 22.76 -15.93 -0.65
C ALA A 307 21.37 -15.51 -0.15
N ASP A 308 21.20 -14.24 0.19
CA ASP A 308 19.91 -13.61 0.52
C ASP A 308 19.16 -13.32 -0.80
N VAL A 309 18.35 -14.28 -1.28
CA VAL A 309 17.71 -14.20 -2.62
C VAL A 309 16.53 -13.22 -2.60
N LYS A 310 16.84 -11.92 -2.61
CA LYS A 310 15.88 -10.84 -2.83
C LYS A 310 15.51 -10.73 -4.31
N MET A 311 14.56 -11.54 -4.79
CA MET A 311 13.92 -11.32 -6.10
C MET A 311 12.46 -10.87 -5.90
N ALA A 312 12.28 -9.55 -5.76
CA ALA A 312 10.98 -8.92 -5.61
C ALA A 312 10.31 -8.71 -6.98
N ALA A 313 9.25 -9.47 -7.27
CA ALA A 313 8.45 -9.27 -8.48
C ALA A 313 7.58 -8.02 -8.36
N VAL A 314 7.36 -7.31 -9.47
CA VAL A 314 6.49 -6.12 -9.48
C VAL A 314 5.54 -6.14 -10.68
N ALA A 315 4.24 -6.20 -10.40
CA ALA A 315 3.20 -6.00 -11.41
C ALA A 315 2.59 -4.60 -11.24
N LEU A 316 2.84 -3.69 -12.20
CA LEU A 316 2.24 -2.36 -12.25
C LEU A 316 1.17 -2.30 -13.36
N ALA A 317 -0.06 -1.93 -12.99
CA ALA A 317 -1.18 -1.74 -13.91
C ALA A 317 -1.77 -0.33 -13.75
N ASN A 318 -1.82 0.45 -14.82
CA ASN A 318 -2.29 1.84 -14.85
C ASN A 318 -1.72 2.72 -13.72
N SER A 319 -0.45 2.52 -13.33
CA SER A 319 0.11 3.05 -12.08
C SER A 319 1.35 3.92 -12.31
N ILE A 320 1.62 4.83 -11.37
CA ILE A 320 2.82 5.67 -11.35
C ILE A 320 3.74 5.18 -10.23
N SER A 321 4.95 4.76 -10.57
CA SER A 321 5.99 4.36 -9.62
C SER A 321 7.16 5.35 -9.70
N VAL A 322 7.61 5.83 -8.55
CA VAL A 322 8.79 6.69 -8.39
C VAL A 322 9.66 6.10 -7.29
N GLN A 323 10.90 5.73 -7.65
CA GLN A 323 11.85 5.06 -6.78
C GLN A 323 13.15 5.87 -6.73
N GLY A 324 13.46 6.45 -5.57
CA GLY A 324 14.62 7.32 -5.35
C GLY A 324 14.46 8.76 -5.88
N GLY A 325 15.30 9.67 -5.37
CA GLY A 325 15.46 11.04 -5.86
C GLY A 325 14.56 12.11 -5.20
N SER A 326 14.64 13.35 -5.70
CA SER A 326 13.80 14.47 -5.23
C SER A 326 12.91 15.04 -6.34
N VAL A 327 11.65 15.28 -6.00
CA VAL A 327 10.54 15.71 -6.87
C VAL A 327 9.93 16.98 -6.27
N GLU A 328 10.19 18.16 -6.81
CA GLU A 328 9.84 19.43 -6.16
C GLU A 328 9.08 20.39 -7.10
N GLY A 329 8.69 21.55 -6.59
CA GLY A 329 8.23 22.66 -7.43
C GLY A 329 6.90 22.41 -8.15
N GLY A 330 5.86 22.00 -7.41
CA GLY A 330 4.47 22.06 -7.87
C GLY A 330 4.02 20.85 -8.69
N THR A 331 4.46 19.64 -8.33
CA THR A 331 4.24 18.44 -9.15
C THR A 331 2.83 17.87 -9.07
N ARG A 332 2.43 17.08 -10.09
CA ARG A 332 1.12 16.43 -10.15
C ARG A 332 1.19 14.97 -10.59
N HIS A 333 0.52 14.10 -9.83
CA HIS A 333 0.26 12.70 -10.18
C HIS A 333 -1.26 12.49 -10.24
N THR A 334 -1.77 12.12 -11.41
CA THR A 334 -3.21 11.88 -11.60
C THR A 334 -3.45 10.50 -12.20
N VAL A 335 -4.23 9.68 -11.51
CA VAL A 335 -4.66 8.35 -11.96
C VAL A 335 -6.18 8.31 -11.94
N SER A 336 -6.85 8.38 -13.09
CA SER A 336 -8.30 8.59 -13.14
C SER A 336 -9.06 7.72 -14.16
N GLY A 337 -10.20 7.17 -13.77
CA GLY A 337 -11.10 6.44 -14.68
C GLY A 337 -10.50 5.15 -15.27
N ASN A 338 -9.42 4.63 -14.69
CA ASN A 338 -8.73 3.45 -15.22
C ASN A 338 -9.40 2.15 -14.73
N VAL A 339 -9.24 1.08 -15.52
CA VAL A 339 -9.71 -0.27 -15.19
C VAL A 339 -8.51 -1.22 -15.12
N ALA A 340 -8.34 -1.88 -13.97
CA ALA A 340 -7.36 -2.93 -13.76
C ALA A 340 -8.09 -4.24 -13.36
N ASP A 341 -7.78 -5.35 -14.03
CA ASP A 341 -8.39 -6.65 -13.79
C ASP A 341 -7.36 -7.78 -13.84
N GLY A 342 -7.25 -8.58 -12.77
CA GLY A 342 -6.31 -9.70 -12.72
C GLY A 342 -4.85 -9.24 -12.72
N VAL A 343 -4.45 -8.51 -11.67
CA VAL A 343 -3.06 -8.06 -11.47
C VAL A 343 -2.43 -8.91 -10.38
N ARG A 344 -1.34 -9.64 -10.68
CA ARG A 344 -0.73 -10.58 -9.73
C ARG A 344 0.77 -10.40 -9.59
N ALA A 345 1.25 -10.51 -8.35
CA ALA A 345 2.67 -10.57 -8.05
C ALA A 345 2.99 -11.67 -7.05
N ASN A 346 3.78 -12.66 -7.47
CA ASN A 346 4.28 -13.72 -6.60
C ASN A 346 5.70 -13.36 -6.14
N GLY A 347 5.93 -13.26 -4.83
CA GLY A 347 7.21 -12.86 -4.25
C GLY A 347 7.46 -11.34 -4.19
N GLY A 348 6.43 -10.48 -4.30
CA GLY A 348 6.66 -9.02 -4.28
C GLY A 348 5.39 -8.15 -4.22
N ALA A 349 5.23 -7.24 -5.19
CA ALA A 349 4.22 -6.17 -5.17
C ALA A 349 3.28 -6.18 -6.38
N ALA A 350 1.97 -6.24 -6.12
CA ALA A 350 0.91 -6.05 -7.11
C ALA A 350 0.27 -4.66 -6.93
N VAL A 351 0.39 -3.81 -7.95
CA VAL A 351 0.02 -2.39 -7.88
C VAL A 351 -0.94 -2.04 -9.02
N ALA A 352 -2.13 -1.57 -8.68
CA ALA A 352 -3.21 -1.30 -9.63
C ALA A 352 -3.80 0.10 -9.42
N ASN A 353 -3.90 0.88 -10.50
CA ASN A 353 -4.42 2.26 -10.53
C ASN A 353 -3.88 3.15 -9.39
N SER A 354 -2.60 3.02 -9.03
CA SER A 354 -2.03 3.57 -7.80
C SER A 354 -0.82 4.46 -8.06
N VAL A 355 -0.46 5.26 -7.04
CA VAL A 355 0.81 5.99 -6.99
C VAL A 355 1.68 5.35 -5.91
N TRP A 356 2.88 4.90 -6.27
CA TRP A 356 3.85 4.32 -5.36
C TRP A 356 5.12 5.17 -5.36
N LEU A 357 5.44 5.73 -4.20
CA LEU A 357 6.66 6.48 -3.92
C LEU A 357 7.53 5.63 -2.98
N ASP A 358 8.75 5.32 -3.40
CA ASP A 358 9.76 4.61 -2.59
C ASP A 358 11.06 5.43 -2.52
N ARG A 359 11.58 5.68 -1.31
CA ARG A 359 12.80 6.45 -1.03
C ARG A 359 12.89 7.79 -1.79
N ALA A 360 11.75 8.44 -2.02
CA ALA A 360 11.63 9.68 -2.78
C ALA A 360 11.29 10.86 -1.86
N THR A 361 11.87 12.03 -2.12
CA THR A 361 11.44 13.29 -1.51
C THR A 361 10.46 13.96 -2.46
N THR A 362 9.29 14.37 -1.98
CA THR A 362 8.28 15.07 -2.78
C THR A 362 7.82 16.36 -2.09
N ARG A 363 7.81 17.48 -2.81
CA ARG A 363 7.51 18.83 -2.29
C ARG A 363 6.56 19.63 -3.16
N ALA A 364 5.58 20.26 -2.52
CA ALA A 364 4.45 20.96 -3.14
C ALA A 364 3.68 20.10 -4.16
N THR A 365 3.57 18.80 -3.90
CA THR A 365 2.98 17.82 -4.82
C THR A 365 1.46 17.75 -4.71
N SER A 366 0.77 17.36 -5.78
CA SER A 366 -0.65 17.03 -5.79
C SER A 366 -0.85 15.60 -6.30
N VAL A 367 -1.57 14.77 -5.54
CA VAL A 367 -1.92 13.38 -5.90
C VAL A 367 -3.43 13.26 -6.00
N ALA A 368 -3.95 12.80 -7.13
CA ALA A 368 -5.36 12.53 -7.33
C ALA A 368 -5.56 11.13 -7.93
N ILE A 369 -6.26 10.26 -7.20
CA ILE A 369 -6.62 8.91 -7.60
C ILE A 369 -8.15 8.80 -7.54
N GLN A 370 -8.81 8.86 -8.69
CA GLN A 370 -10.26 9.06 -8.73
C GLN A 370 -10.99 8.19 -9.78
N ASP A 371 -12.17 7.70 -9.43
CA ASP A 371 -13.08 6.95 -10.33
C ASP A 371 -12.46 5.68 -10.96
N ASN A 372 -11.40 5.13 -10.35
CA ASN A 372 -10.75 3.93 -10.87
C ASN A 372 -11.47 2.66 -10.39
N LYS A 373 -11.43 1.62 -11.22
CA LYS A 373 -11.94 0.28 -10.90
C LYS A 373 -10.80 -0.73 -10.90
N ALA A 374 -10.69 -1.50 -9.81
CA ALA A 374 -9.76 -2.60 -9.68
C ALA A 374 -10.49 -3.87 -9.22
N ASP A 375 -10.23 -4.98 -9.91
CA ASP A 375 -10.77 -6.30 -9.58
C ASP A 375 -9.66 -7.37 -9.62
N ASN A 376 -9.79 -8.42 -8.81
CA ASN A 376 -8.92 -9.61 -8.86
C ASN A 376 -7.41 -9.28 -8.75
N VAL A 377 -7.04 -8.37 -7.85
CA VAL A 377 -5.63 -8.04 -7.56
C VAL A 377 -5.11 -8.93 -6.44
N ALA A 378 -4.05 -9.69 -6.69
CA ALA A 378 -3.51 -10.65 -5.74
C ALA A 378 -2.00 -10.53 -5.57
N THR A 379 -1.50 -10.75 -4.35
CA THR A 379 -0.08 -10.99 -4.13
C THR A 379 0.16 -12.14 -3.16
N THR A 380 1.27 -12.84 -3.37
CA THR A 380 1.78 -13.86 -2.44
C THR A 380 3.21 -13.51 -2.05
N GLY A 381 3.53 -13.65 -0.76
CA GLY A 381 4.89 -13.57 -0.26
C GLY A 381 5.70 -14.80 -0.67
N PHE A 382 7.03 -14.68 -0.61
CA PHE A 382 7.92 -15.77 -1.01
C PHE A 382 7.70 -17.03 -0.16
N GLN A 383 7.56 -18.18 -0.83
CA GLN A 383 7.47 -19.51 -0.21
C GLN A 383 8.66 -20.36 -0.67
N GLY A 384 9.71 -20.40 0.14
CA GLY A 384 10.85 -21.30 -0.08
C GLY A 384 10.55 -22.70 0.46
N SER A 385 10.50 -23.70 -0.42
CA SER A 385 10.42 -25.12 -0.01
C SER A 385 11.81 -25.67 0.30
N ALA A 386 12.14 -25.81 1.59
CA ALA A 386 13.41 -26.39 2.02
C ALA A 386 13.40 -27.92 1.91
N ALA A 387 13.74 -28.45 0.72
CA ALA A 387 14.01 -29.87 0.52
C ALA A 387 15.40 -30.25 1.04
N GLY A 388 15.64 -30.09 2.35
CA GLY A 388 16.94 -30.39 2.97
C GLY A 388 17.27 -29.61 4.23
N GLY A 389 16.48 -29.77 5.30
CA GLY A 389 16.91 -29.57 6.70
C GLY A 389 17.33 -28.17 7.19
N LEU A 390 17.52 -27.17 6.33
CA LEU A 390 17.97 -25.83 6.72
C LEU A 390 16.80 -24.82 6.85
N ILE A 391 16.78 -24.10 7.96
CA ILE A 391 15.78 -23.06 8.26
C ILE A 391 16.19 -21.75 7.56
N ALA A 392 15.48 -21.37 6.49
CA ALA A 392 15.69 -20.10 5.80
C ALA A 392 14.74 -19.01 6.34
N SER A 393 15.27 -18.04 7.07
CA SER A 393 14.53 -16.90 7.66
C SER A 393 14.28 -15.76 6.65
N GLY A 394 13.62 -16.08 5.53
CA GLY A 394 13.24 -15.06 4.53
C GLY A 394 12.11 -14.15 5.02
N ARG A 395 12.30 -12.82 4.99
CA ARG A 395 11.23 -11.85 5.30
C ARG A 395 10.17 -11.83 4.20
N GLN A 396 8.94 -12.18 4.54
CA GLN A 396 7.79 -12.16 3.63
C GLN A 396 7.23 -10.72 3.55
N ASN A 397 7.51 -10.04 2.43
CA ASN A 397 7.09 -8.65 2.20
C ASN A 397 6.14 -8.54 0.99
N ALA A 398 5.01 -9.26 1.02
CA ALA A 398 3.98 -9.11 -0.01
C ALA A 398 3.27 -7.74 0.10
N MET A 399 3.00 -7.07 -1.03
CA MET A 399 2.21 -5.83 -1.05
C MET A 399 1.18 -5.83 -2.17
N ALA A 400 -0.10 -5.70 -1.82
CA ALA A 400 -1.13 -5.25 -2.75
C ALA A 400 -1.40 -3.75 -2.51
N LEU A 401 -1.29 -2.92 -3.54
CA LEU A 401 -1.56 -1.47 -3.50
C LEU A 401 -2.57 -1.12 -4.62
N VAL A 402 -3.79 -0.74 -4.25
CA VAL A 402 -4.92 -0.70 -5.17
C VAL A 402 -5.72 0.59 -5.04
N ASN A 403 -5.86 1.37 -6.13
CA ASN A 403 -6.46 2.70 -6.13
C ASN A 403 -5.91 3.61 -4.99
N SER A 404 -4.61 3.51 -4.69
CA SER A 404 -4.02 3.98 -3.42
C SER A 404 -2.72 4.76 -3.60
N LEU A 405 -2.36 5.55 -2.59
CA LEU A 405 -1.05 6.17 -2.45
C LEU A 405 -0.20 5.38 -1.45
N GLY A 406 0.88 4.77 -1.93
CA GLY A 406 1.90 4.12 -1.10
C GLY A 406 3.13 5.00 -0.99
N VAL A 407 3.55 5.33 0.24
CA VAL A 407 4.70 6.19 0.55
C VAL A 407 5.66 5.40 1.44
N LEU A 408 6.79 4.96 0.90
CA LEU A 408 7.79 4.14 1.58
C LEU A 408 9.11 4.88 1.71
N GLY A 409 9.62 5.06 2.94
CA GLY A 409 10.93 5.73 3.17
C GLY A 409 11.05 7.11 2.54
N SER A 410 9.91 7.75 2.30
CA SER A 410 9.74 8.94 1.47
C SER A 410 9.22 10.10 2.31
N ASP A 411 9.49 11.34 1.89
CA ASP A 411 8.94 12.57 2.45
C ASP A 411 7.87 13.11 1.48
N VAL A 412 6.67 13.36 1.97
CA VAL A 412 5.54 13.86 1.17
C VAL A 412 4.99 15.14 1.80
N ASP A 413 5.56 16.25 1.35
CA ASP A 413 5.03 17.59 1.56
C ASP A 413 4.14 17.95 0.36
N ALA A 414 2.90 17.48 0.38
CA ALA A 414 1.95 17.59 -0.72
C ALA A 414 0.88 18.65 -0.42
N GLY A 415 0.60 19.55 -1.36
CA GLY A 415 -0.52 20.48 -1.22
C GLY A 415 -1.88 19.78 -1.10
N ARG A 416 -2.02 18.59 -1.71
CA ARG A 416 -3.27 17.80 -1.69
C ARG A 416 -3.07 16.33 -2.08
N VAL A 417 -3.77 15.43 -1.39
CA VAL A 417 -3.94 14.02 -1.73
C VAL A 417 -5.44 13.71 -1.75
N ASP A 418 -5.96 13.27 -2.89
CA ASP A 418 -7.36 12.88 -3.08
C ASP A 418 -7.48 11.42 -3.53
N ILE A 419 -8.27 10.63 -2.83
CA ILE A 419 -8.66 9.26 -3.17
C ILE A 419 -10.20 9.22 -3.24
N LEU A 420 -10.79 9.35 -4.44
CA LEU A 420 -12.22 9.68 -4.63
C LEU A 420 -12.97 8.67 -5.49
N GLY A 421 -14.13 8.18 -5.05
CA GLY A 421 -15.06 7.42 -5.90
C GLY A 421 -14.54 6.07 -6.44
N ASN A 422 -13.41 5.58 -5.95
CA ASN A 422 -12.77 4.37 -6.49
C ASN A 422 -13.49 3.10 -6.06
N GLN A 423 -13.40 2.06 -6.89
CA GLN A 423 -14.01 0.75 -6.68
C GLN A 423 -12.93 -0.34 -6.60
N ALA A 424 -12.94 -1.11 -5.51
CA ALA A 424 -12.02 -2.22 -5.25
C ALA A 424 -12.78 -3.52 -4.96
N SER A 425 -12.41 -4.60 -5.64
CA SER A 425 -13.10 -5.90 -5.59
C SER A 425 -12.11 -7.06 -5.62
N GLY A 426 -12.39 -8.14 -4.89
CA GLY A 426 -11.65 -9.40 -5.02
C GLY A 426 -10.14 -9.27 -4.77
N LEU A 427 -9.75 -8.56 -3.72
CA LEU A 427 -8.35 -8.27 -3.44
C LEU A 427 -7.75 -9.28 -2.43
N ALA A 428 -6.54 -9.77 -2.70
CA ALA A 428 -5.87 -10.77 -1.86
C ALA A 428 -4.39 -10.42 -1.58
N SER A 429 -3.94 -10.58 -0.33
CA SER A 429 -2.51 -10.54 0.03
C SER A 429 -2.18 -11.67 1.01
N ARG A 430 -1.27 -12.57 0.64
CA ARG A 430 -0.78 -13.63 1.53
C ARG A 430 0.67 -13.37 1.91
N GLY A 431 1.00 -13.34 3.19
CA GLY A 431 2.36 -13.04 3.67
C GLY A 431 2.73 -11.56 3.55
N GLY A 432 1.80 -10.65 3.84
CA GLY A 432 2.08 -9.21 3.82
C GLY A 432 0.86 -8.30 3.92
N ARG A 433 0.98 -7.10 3.35
CA ARG A 433 0.01 -6.00 3.46
C ARG A 433 -0.87 -5.86 2.23
N LEU A 434 -2.05 -5.27 2.43
CA LEU A 434 -3.00 -4.86 1.40
C LEU A 434 -3.49 -3.46 1.73
N VAL A 435 -3.39 -2.56 0.76
CA VAL A 435 -3.77 -1.15 0.87
C VAL A 435 -4.71 -0.86 -0.31
N ALA A 436 -5.98 -0.53 -0.02
CA ALA A 436 -7.05 -0.39 -1.00
C ALA A 436 -7.86 0.89 -0.78
N ASN A 437 -8.01 1.71 -1.83
CA ASN A 437 -8.60 3.05 -1.79
C ASN A 437 -8.03 3.91 -0.62
N ALA A 438 -6.73 3.83 -0.37
CA ALA A 438 -6.12 4.25 0.88
C ALA A 438 -4.79 5.00 0.69
N VAL A 439 -4.32 5.63 1.77
CA VAL A 439 -3.00 6.25 1.87
C VAL A 439 -2.21 5.48 2.93
N SER A 440 -1.05 4.92 2.57
CA SER A 440 -0.15 4.23 3.52
C SER A 440 1.23 4.88 3.50
N VAL A 441 1.61 5.45 4.64
CA VAL A 441 2.88 6.14 4.87
C VAL A 441 3.70 5.34 5.86
N GLU A 442 4.81 4.80 5.37
CA GLU A 442 5.61 3.82 6.09
C GLU A 442 7.09 4.19 5.98
N LYS A 443 7.80 4.22 7.10
CA LYS A 443 9.26 4.40 7.08
C LYS A 443 9.95 3.26 6.33
N GLY A 444 10.99 3.63 5.59
CA GLY A 444 11.91 2.70 4.92
C GLY A 444 13.27 2.68 5.62
N GLU A 445 14.30 2.19 4.94
CA GLU A 445 15.65 2.04 5.49
C GLU A 445 16.36 3.38 5.79
N GLY A 446 15.77 4.52 5.40
CA GLY A 446 16.24 5.88 5.73
C GLY A 446 15.14 6.78 6.29
N GLY A 447 15.54 7.71 7.17
CA GLY A 447 14.73 8.83 7.63
C GLY A 447 13.50 8.49 8.48
N ALA A 448 12.64 9.49 8.69
CA ALA A 448 11.27 9.34 9.15
C ALA A 448 10.35 9.85 8.04
N SER A 449 9.37 9.05 7.62
CA SER A 449 8.45 9.46 6.57
C SER A 449 7.44 10.49 7.08
N ARG A 450 7.06 11.44 6.24
CA ARG A 450 6.17 12.54 6.60
C ARG A 450 5.07 12.70 5.55
N LEU A 451 3.88 13.03 6.02
CA LEU A 451 2.72 13.44 5.23
C LEU A 451 2.30 14.82 5.73
N SER A 452 2.76 15.86 5.05
CA SER A 452 2.30 17.24 5.21
C SER A 452 1.33 17.52 4.06
N ALA A 453 0.04 17.19 4.25
CA ALA A 453 -0.97 17.28 3.19
C ALA A 453 -2.43 17.29 3.66
N ARG A 454 -3.27 18.08 2.98
CA ARG A 454 -4.72 17.81 2.95
C ARG A 454 -4.95 16.48 2.27
N THR A 455 -5.51 15.52 3.01
CA THR A 455 -5.77 14.15 2.54
C THR A 455 -7.26 13.85 2.62
N THR A 456 -7.86 13.57 1.48
CA THR A 456 -9.29 13.24 1.33
C THR A 456 -9.43 11.82 0.81
N VAL A 457 -10.10 10.94 1.57
CA VAL A 457 -10.50 9.59 1.15
C VAL A 457 -12.03 9.55 1.16
N GLN A 458 -12.67 9.72 0.01
CA GLN A 458 -14.11 9.97 -0.06
C GLN A 458 -14.86 9.11 -1.10
N ASP A 459 -16.06 8.68 -0.72
CA ASP A 459 -17.04 7.99 -1.58
C ASP A 459 -16.52 6.70 -2.26
N ASN A 460 -15.44 6.11 -1.73
CA ASN A 460 -14.86 4.88 -2.25
C ASN A 460 -15.66 3.65 -1.81
N SER A 461 -15.61 2.59 -2.62
CA SER A 461 -16.22 1.29 -2.34
C SER A 461 -15.18 0.17 -2.40
N ALA A 462 -15.16 -0.68 -1.38
CA ALA A 462 -14.30 -1.85 -1.30
C ALA A 462 -15.08 -3.09 -0.85
N ARG A 463 -14.88 -4.22 -1.54
CA ARG A 463 -15.54 -5.49 -1.17
C ARG A 463 -14.67 -6.71 -1.44
N GLN A 464 -14.91 -7.78 -0.69
CA GLN A 464 -14.22 -9.08 -0.85
C GLN A 464 -12.70 -8.93 -0.76
N ILE A 465 -12.25 -8.45 0.40
CA ILE A 465 -10.85 -8.17 0.69
C ILE A 465 -10.32 -9.26 1.63
N SER A 466 -9.15 -9.83 1.34
CA SER A 466 -8.54 -10.86 2.18
C SER A 466 -7.04 -10.63 2.38
N THR A 467 -6.59 -10.59 3.63
CA THR A 467 -5.16 -10.60 3.99
C THR A 467 -4.87 -11.70 4.97
N GLY A 468 -3.81 -12.48 4.74
CA GLY A 468 -3.39 -13.51 5.70
C GLY A 468 -1.89 -13.54 5.90
N ALA A 469 -1.44 -13.99 7.07
CA ALA A 469 -0.09 -14.51 7.22
C ALA A 469 0.10 -15.73 6.28
N ALA A 470 1.27 -15.90 5.66
CA ALA A 470 1.51 -17.09 4.84
C ALA A 470 1.85 -18.28 5.74
N SER A 471 0.84 -19.08 6.06
CA SER A 471 0.97 -20.32 6.85
C SER A 471 1.64 -21.42 6.03
N GLY A 472 2.97 -21.45 6.02
CA GLY A 472 3.74 -22.60 5.53
C GLY A 472 3.88 -23.65 6.64
N ALA A 473 3.20 -24.78 6.51
CA ALA A 473 3.43 -25.93 7.38
C ALA A 473 4.78 -26.58 7.04
N VAL A 474 5.81 -26.29 7.81
CA VAL A 474 7.12 -26.95 7.71
C VAL A 474 7.13 -28.15 8.66
N ALA A 475 7.39 -29.35 8.13
CA ALA A 475 7.60 -30.53 8.96
C ALA A 475 8.93 -30.39 9.72
N GLY A 476 8.84 -30.30 11.05
CA GLY A 476 9.96 -29.91 11.92
C GLY A 476 9.73 -28.49 12.46
N GLY A 477 8.97 -28.40 13.56
CA GLY A 477 8.53 -27.12 14.10
C GLY A 477 9.68 -26.30 14.70
N LEU A 478 10.06 -25.21 14.02
CA LEU A 478 10.76 -24.03 14.55
C LEU A 478 10.85 -22.95 13.44
N ALA A 479 9.71 -22.36 13.07
CA ALA A 479 9.64 -21.25 12.12
C ALA A 479 9.13 -19.98 12.81
N SER A 480 10.05 -19.10 13.21
CA SER A 480 9.70 -17.74 13.64
C SER A 480 9.13 -16.97 12.45
N THR A 481 7.88 -16.52 12.55
CA THR A 481 7.21 -15.76 11.49
C THR A 481 6.89 -14.35 12.01
N ASP A 482 7.52 -13.34 11.42
CA ASP A 482 7.14 -11.93 11.59
C ASP A 482 5.84 -11.65 10.82
N GLN A 483 4.73 -12.10 11.38
CA GLN A 483 3.39 -11.97 10.80
C GLN A 483 2.92 -10.51 10.84
N ASN A 484 3.16 -9.77 9.77
CA ASN A 484 2.70 -8.40 9.54
C ASN A 484 1.50 -8.35 8.56
N ALA A 485 0.51 -9.22 8.74
CA ALA A 485 -0.70 -9.21 7.92
C ALA A 485 -1.56 -7.99 8.26
N ARG A 486 -1.79 -7.10 7.28
CA ARG A 486 -2.60 -5.88 7.47
C ARG A 486 -3.46 -5.57 6.25
N ALA A 487 -4.77 -5.47 6.45
CA ALA A 487 -5.71 -4.88 5.50
C ALA A 487 -5.95 -3.41 5.88
N ALA A 488 -5.64 -2.47 4.98
CA ALA A 488 -5.98 -1.06 5.10
C ALA A 488 -6.91 -0.68 3.94
N VAL A 489 -8.18 -0.40 4.26
CA VAL A 489 -9.28 -0.27 3.30
C VAL A 489 -10.00 1.05 3.53
N ASN A 490 -10.07 1.91 2.50
CA ASN A 490 -10.60 3.27 2.59
C ASN A 490 -9.96 4.07 3.76
N ALA A 491 -8.65 3.88 3.97
CA ALA A 491 -7.96 4.24 5.21
C ALA A 491 -6.79 5.20 4.98
N VAL A 492 -6.36 5.87 6.04
CA VAL A 492 -5.07 6.57 6.10
C VAL A 492 -4.22 5.89 7.16
N VAL A 493 -2.96 5.57 6.85
CA VAL A 493 -2.08 4.81 7.75
C VAL A 493 -0.72 5.50 7.86
N LEU A 494 -0.31 5.79 9.09
CA LEU A 494 1.03 6.24 9.47
C LEU A 494 1.70 5.10 10.25
N HIS A 495 2.88 4.65 9.84
CA HIS A 495 3.54 3.48 10.43
C HIS A 495 5.06 3.65 10.54
N GLN A 496 5.61 3.28 11.70
CA GLN A 496 7.04 3.32 12.05
C GLN A 496 7.65 4.74 11.99
N ASN A 497 7.45 5.55 13.03
CA ASN A 497 7.95 6.94 13.11
C ASN A 497 7.41 7.86 11.98
N ALA A 498 6.29 7.50 11.33
CA ALA A 498 5.68 8.34 10.32
C ALA A 498 4.98 9.54 10.98
N ARG A 499 5.04 10.73 10.35
CA ARG A 499 4.50 11.97 10.94
C ARG A 499 3.50 12.64 10.01
N ALA A 500 2.43 13.18 10.60
CA ALA A 500 1.59 14.19 9.99
C ALA A 500 1.43 15.38 10.95
N ASP A 501 1.36 16.58 10.39
CA ASP A 501 1.51 17.84 11.13
C ASP A 501 0.41 18.87 10.81
N GLY A 502 0.56 20.10 11.33
CA GLY A 502 -0.44 21.15 11.27
C GLY A 502 -0.86 21.63 9.88
N GLY A 503 -0.11 21.28 8.82
CA GLY A 503 -0.55 21.49 7.44
C GLY A 503 -1.62 20.49 6.98
N SER A 504 -1.84 19.42 7.73
CA SER A 504 -2.57 18.23 7.29
C SER A 504 -4.01 18.19 7.81
N THR A 505 -4.97 18.26 6.91
CA THR A 505 -6.39 17.97 7.21
C THR A 505 -6.71 16.58 6.68
N LEU A 506 -7.12 15.66 7.55
CA LEU A 506 -7.35 14.24 7.21
C LEU A 506 -8.86 13.95 7.20
N GLN A 507 -9.42 13.61 6.05
CA GLN A 507 -10.84 13.36 5.86
C GLN A 507 -11.07 11.97 5.27
N VAL A 508 -11.92 11.18 5.92
CA VAL A 508 -12.37 9.85 5.48
C VAL A 508 -13.90 9.86 5.51
N THR A 509 -14.56 10.01 4.36
CA THR A 509 -15.99 10.36 4.29
C THR A 509 -16.79 9.55 3.26
N GLY A 510 -18.03 9.16 3.60
CA GLY A 510 -18.97 8.51 2.65
C GLY A 510 -18.54 7.12 2.14
N ASN A 511 -17.41 6.58 2.60
CA ASN A 511 -16.86 5.33 2.07
C ASN A 511 -17.66 4.10 2.50
N ARG A 512 -17.63 3.05 1.67
CA ARG A 512 -18.28 1.76 1.95
C ARG A 512 -17.25 0.63 1.89
N ALA A 513 -17.28 -0.25 2.88
CA ALA A 513 -16.46 -1.44 2.94
C ALA A 513 -17.29 -2.63 3.41
N SER A 514 -17.21 -3.76 2.70
CA SER A 514 -17.87 -5.01 3.11
C SER A 514 -17.01 -6.26 2.84
N ASN A 515 -17.22 -7.32 3.60
CA ASN A 515 -16.52 -8.60 3.42
C ASN A 515 -14.99 -8.43 3.43
N VAL A 516 -14.47 -7.82 4.50
CA VAL A 516 -13.03 -7.59 4.70
C VAL A 516 -12.52 -8.59 5.74
N ARG A 517 -11.54 -9.44 5.38
CA ARG A 517 -11.02 -10.50 6.25
C ARG A 517 -9.52 -10.36 6.44
N ALA A 518 -9.07 -10.29 7.70
CA ALA A 518 -7.66 -10.23 8.09
C ALA A 518 -7.27 -11.34 9.10
N PRO A 519 -7.36 -12.64 8.72
CA PRO A 519 -6.85 -13.74 9.55
C PRO A 519 -5.35 -13.61 9.84
N GLY A 520 -4.98 -13.76 11.11
CA GLY A 520 -3.62 -13.60 11.61
C GLY A 520 -3.11 -12.15 11.61
N GLY A 521 -3.99 -11.15 11.62
CA GLY A 521 -3.61 -9.77 11.30
C GLY A 521 -4.53 -8.66 11.79
N THR A 522 -4.30 -7.48 11.21
CA THR A 522 -5.00 -6.23 11.53
C THR A 522 -5.90 -5.79 10.36
N ALA A 523 -7.14 -5.41 10.65
CA ALA A 523 -8.07 -4.78 9.71
C ALA A 523 -8.33 -3.32 10.10
N LEU A 524 -7.97 -2.40 9.21
CA LEU A 524 -8.25 -0.96 9.28
C LEU A 524 -9.24 -0.62 8.16
N VAL A 525 -10.48 -0.30 8.53
CA VAL A 525 -11.59 -0.13 7.57
C VAL A 525 -12.24 1.24 7.78
N ASN A 526 -12.24 2.08 6.75
CA ASN A 526 -12.68 3.48 6.83
C ASN A 526 -12.01 4.22 8.01
N ALA A 527 -10.72 3.99 8.25
CA ALA A 527 -10.05 4.30 9.51
C ALA A 527 -8.77 5.14 9.31
N LEU A 528 -8.34 5.84 10.37
CA LEU A 528 -7.01 6.42 10.48
C LEU A 528 -6.19 5.59 11.48
N GLY A 529 -5.07 5.02 11.05
CA GLY A 529 -4.19 4.20 11.88
C GLY A 529 -2.82 4.86 12.06
N VAL A 530 -2.35 4.95 13.31
CA VAL A 530 -1.09 5.63 13.68
C VAL A 530 -0.26 4.68 14.57
N TYR A 531 0.77 4.08 13.99
CA TYR A 531 1.47 2.92 14.55
C TYR A 531 2.96 3.14 14.78
N ARG A 532 3.51 2.54 15.84
CA ARG A 532 4.94 2.43 16.14
C ARG A 532 5.63 3.79 16.08
N ASP A 533 5.41 4.59 17.12
CA ASP A 533 6.06 5.91 17.33
C ASP A 533 5.68 6.98 16.28
N SER A 534 4.61 6.73 15.52
CA SER A 534 4.04 7.69 14.58
C SER A 534 3.24 8.79 15.30
N GLN A 535 3.21 9.99 14.73
CA GLN A 535 2.72 11.19 15.42
C GLN A 535 1.75 11.98 14.53
N LEU A 536 0.71 12.52 15.16
CA LEU A 536 -0.27 13.44 14.58
C LEU A 536 -0.36 14.71 15.44
N ALA A 537 0.01 15.87 14.88
CA ALA A 537 0.14 17.12 15.64
C ALA A 537 -0.39 18.33 14.88
N GLY A 538 -1.42 19.01 15.41
CA GLY A 538 -2.08 20.14 14.77
C GLY A 538 -3.05 19.77 13.63
N SER A 539 -3.31 18.48 13.40
CA SER A 539 -3.97 17.96 12.20
C SER A 539 -5.46 17.62 12.46
N PRO A 540 -6.44 18.35 11.89
CA PRO A 540 -7.85 17.99 12.04
C PRO A 540 -8.18 16.66 11.34
N VAL A 541 -8.91 15.78 12.03
CA VAL A 541 -9.36 14.46 11.55
C VAL A 541 -10.89 14.42 11.49
N THR A 542 -11.44 14.00 10.34
CA THR A 542 -12.89 13.77 10.18
C THR A 542 -13.16 12.40 9.57
N LEU A 543 -13.91 11.57 10.29
CA LEU A 543 -14.44 10.27 9.88
C LEU A 543 -15.96 10.40 9.83
N ALA A 544 -16.59 10.56 8.65
CA ALA A 544 -18.02 10.85 8.59
C ALA A 544 -18.82 10.11 7.51
N GLY A 545 -19.99 9.59 7.87
CA GLY A 545 -20.93 8.94 6.94
C GLY A 545 -20.43 7.61 6.34
N ASN A 546 -19.37 7.02 6.90
CA ASN A 546 -18.79 5.78 6.38
C ASN A 546 -19.63 4.55 6.80
N GLN A 547 -19.55 3.48 6.00
CA GLN A 547 -20.26 2.22 6.22
C GLN A 547 -19.26 1.05 6.20
N ALA A 548 -19.26 0.23 7.26
CA ALA A 548 -18.48 -0.99 7.37
C ALA A 548 -19.39 -2.16 7.75
N SER A 549 -19.38 -3.24 6.96
CA SER A 549 -20.08 -4.50 7.26
C SER A 549 -19.18 -5.72 7.07
N ASP A 550 -19.51 -6.83 7.73
CA ASP A 550 -18.89 -8.14 7.50
C ASP A 550 -17.35 -8.10 7.56
N VAL A 551 -16.81 -7.44 8.59
CA VAL A 551 -15.36 -7.30 8.78
C VAL A 551 -14.91 -8.31 9.82
N THR A 552 -13.90 -9.11 9.48
CA THR A 552 -13.27 -10.03 10.42
C THR A 552 -11.75 -9.81 10.53
N ALA A 553 -11.23 -9.88 11.74
CA ALA A 553 -9.79 -10.03 12.03
C ALA A 553 -9.63 -11.21 12.99
N GLY A 554 -8.44 -11.81 13.10
CA GLY A 554 -8.29 -12.93 14.03
C GLY A 554 -6.86 -13.39 14.26
N GLY A 555 -6.68 -14.30 15.22
CA GLY A 555 -5.43 -15.07 15.37
C GLY A 555 -5.32 -16.17 14.31
N GLY A 556 -4.10 -16.40 13.80
CA GLY A 556 -3.86 -17.35 12.72
C GLY A 556 -3.99 -18.82 13.15
N SER A 557 -4.79 -19.60 12.43
CA SER A 557 -4.93 -21.05 12.59
C SER A 557 -3.68 -21.79 12.06
N GLY A 558 -2.59 -21.75 12.83
CA GLY A 558 -1.28 -22.32 12.46
C GLY A 558 -0.72 -23.36 13.43
N GLN A 559 -1.48 -23.80 14.44
CA GLN A 559 -1.01 -24.74 15.46
C GLN A 559 -1.01 -26.19 14.97
N ALA A 560 0.00 -26.57 14.20
CA ALA A 560 0.42 -27.96 14.14
C ALA A 560 1.21 -28.29 15.43
N LEU A 561 0.76 -29.30 16.19
CA LEU A 561 1.50 -29.93 17.29
C LEU A 561 2.01 -28.97 18.41
N GLY A 562 1.27 -27.89 18.69
CA GLY A 562 1.51 -27.04 19.87
C GLY A 562 2.61 -25.97 19.75
N ALA A 563 3.24 -25.82 18.58
CA ALA A 563 4.33 -24.86 18.36
C ALA A 563 3.88 -23.67 17.50
N GLY A 564 3.12 -22.73 18.09
CA GLY A 564 2.78 -21.47 17.41
C GLY A 564 2.00 -20.49 18.29
N SER A 565 2.46 -19.24 18.38
CA SER A 565 1.78 -18.17 19.10
C SER A 565 0.72 -17.51 18.21
N ALA A 566 -0.56 -17.61 18.62
CA ALA A 566 -1.62 -16.82 18.04
C ALA A 566 -1.43 -15.35 18.47
N LYS A 567 -1.18 -14.44 17.52
CA LYS A 567 -1.28 -13.01 17.78
C LYS A 567 -2.75 -12.57 17.72
N ASN A 568 -3.14 -11.70 18.63
CA ASN A 568 -4.51 -11.23 18.78
C ASN A 568 -4.94 -10.37 17.58
N GLY A 569 -6.10 -10.66 16.98
CA GLY A 569 -6.62 -9.90 15.84
C GLY A 569 -7.06 -8.48 16.24
N ILE A 570 -6.67 -7.46 15.47
CA ILE A 570 -7.06 -6.07 15.69
C ILE A 570 -8.01 -5.63 14.58
N LEU A 571 -9.22 -5.18 14.92
CA LEU A 571 -10.20 -4.65 13.99
C LEU A 571 -10.56 -3.22 14.37
N VAL A 572 -10.41 -2.28 13.44
CA VAL A 572 -10.85 -0.89 13.57
C VAL A 572 -11.75 -0.55 12.39
N ALA A 573 -12.99 -0.15 12.67
CA ALA A 573 -13.98 0.27 11.70
C ALA A 573 -14.44 1.71 11.99
N ASN A 574 -14.37 2.59 10.98
CA ASN A 574 -14.82 3.99 11.06
C ASN A 574 -14.17 4.80 12.22
N GLY A 575 -12.90 4.54 12.53
CA GLY A 575 -12.26 5.04 13.76
C GLY A 575 -10.81 5.51 13.62
N LEU A 576 -10.30 6.13 14.68
CA LEU A 576 -8.88 6.47 14.85
C LEU A 576 -8.22 5.47 15.81
N TYR A 577 -7.10 4.89 15.41
CA TYR A 577 -6.32 3.94 16.20
C TYR A 577 -4.87 4.38 16.35
N LEU A 578 -4.37 4.47 17.58
CA LEU A 578 -3.00 4.82 17.96
C LEU A 578 -2.37 3.65 18.72
N GLU A 579 -1.13 3.27 18.39
CA GLU A 579 -0.38 2.21 19.08
C GLU A 579 1.13 2.40 18.92
N GLY A 580 1.93 2.22 19.97
CA GLY A 580 3.39 2.17 19.88
C GLY A 580 4.12 2.19 21.22
N ASP A 581 5.29 1.55 21.26
CA ASP A 581 6.10 1.38 22.47
C ASP A 581 6.75 2.70 22.94
N GLY A 582 7.12 3.59 22.02
CA GLY A 582 7.59 4.95 22.28
C GLY A 582 6.50 6.02 22.26
N GLY A 583 5.22 5.62 22.26
CA GLY A 583 4.05 6.50 22.35
C GLY A 583 3.60 7.13 21.03
N ALA A 584 2.56 6.55 20.42
CA ALA A 584 1.82 7.21 19.34
C ALA A 584 1.04 8.43 19.90
N ARG A 585 1.09 9.58 19.21
CA ARG A 585 0.61 10.86 19.78
C ARG A 585 -0.45 11.55 18.94
N LEU A 586 -1.49 12.07 19.61
CA LEU A 586 -2.49 13.00 19.08
C LEU A 586 -2.39 14.32 19.87
N ALA A 587 -1.84 15.37 19.27
CA ALA A 587 -1.65 16.66 19.94
C ALA A 587 -2.32 17.81 19.16
N SER A 588 -3.08 18.68 19.83
CA SER A 588 -3.75 19.84 19.22
C SER A 588 -4.54 19.52 17.93
N SER A 589 -5.13 18.32 17.85
CA SER A 589 -5.65 17.72 16.62
C SER A 589 -7.12 17.34 16.80
N PRO A 590 -8.09 18.18 16.39
CA PRO A 590 -9.50 17.89 16.57
C PRO A 590 -9.95 16.64 15.81
N LEU A 591 -10.60 15.70 16.49
CA LEU A 591 -11.17 14.48 15.92
C LEU A 591 -12.70 14.58 15.88
N THR A 592 -13.29 14.35 14.71
CA THR A 592 -14.75 14.19 14.55
C THR A 592 -15.06 12.83 13.94
N VAL A 593 -15.88 12.02 14.62
CA VAL A 593 -16.42 10.75 14.14
C VAL A 593 -17.94 10.88 14.10
N ARG A 594 -18.54 11.05 12.91
CA ARG A 594 -19.97 11.43 12.79
C ARG A 594 -20.78 10.62 11.80
N GLY A 595 -21.95 10.13 12.23
CA GLY A 595 -22.93 9.51 11.31
C GLY A 595 -22.44 8.22 10.64
N ASN A 596 -21.42 7.57 11.20
CA ASN A 596 -20.87 6.33 10.64
C ASN A 596 -21.74 5.12 11.04
N THR A 597 -21.71 4.09 10.21
CA THR A 597 -22.42 2.81 10.43
C THR A 597 -21.43 1.66 10.43
N ALA A 598 -21.44 0.86 11.48
CA ALA A 598 -20.62 -0.32 11.67
C ALA A 598 -21.53 -1.51 12.01
N ARG A 599 -21.46 -2.61 11.25
CA ARG A 599 -22.28 -3.81 11.49
C ARG A 599 -21.47 -5.09 11.31
N GLN A 600 -21.81 -6.15 12.05
CA GLN A 600 -21.25 -7.50 11.87
C GLN A 600 -19.70 -7.49 11.87
N LEU A 601 -19.13 -7.04 12.98
CA LEU A 601 -17.68 -6.92 13.16
C LEU A 601 -17.21 -7.99 14.14
N GLN A 602 -16.22 -8.80 13.74
CA GLN A 602 -15.69 -9.88 14.58
C GLN A 602 -14.16 -9.83 14.67
N ALA A 603 -13.61 -9.83 15.89
CA ALA A 603 -12.19 -10.11 16.10
C ALA A 603 -11.98 -11.38 16.95
N ASP A 604 -11.26 -12.35 16.41
CA ASP A 604 -10.92 -13.58 17.13
C ASP A 604 -9.58 -13.45 17.89
N GLY A 605 -9.62 -13.77 19.19
CA GLY A 605 -8.50 -13.65 20.13
C GLY A 605 -8.16 -12.22 20.56
N GLY A 606 -8.77 -11.17 20.01
CA GLY A 606 -8.24 -9.80 20.11
C GLY A 606 -9.25 -8.69 20.44
N ARG A 607 -9.32 -7.67 19.58
CA ARG A 607 -10.05 -6.42 19.85
C ARG A 607 -10.80 -5.88 18.63
N VAL A 608 -12.05 -5.47 18.85
CA VAL A 608 -12.84 -4.69 17.88
C VAL A 608 -13.10 -3.27 18.39
N ASN A 609 -12.84 -2.29 17.53
CA ASN A 609 -13.13 -0.87 17.73
C ASN A 609 -14.05 -0.36 16.61
N ALA A 610 -15.31 -0.07 16.93
CA ALA A 610 -16.33 0.39 15.97
C ALA A 610 -16.72 1.86 16.24
N ASN A 611 -16.60 2.72 15.23
CA ASN A 611 -16.88 4.17 15.30
C ASN A 611 -16.15 4.85 16.49
N ALA A 612 -14.86 4.54 16.66
CA ALA A 612 -14.15 4.74 17.92
C ALA A 612 -12.83 5.52 17.79
N LEU A 613 -12.37 6.10 18.90
CA LEU A 613 -10.96 6.44 19.13
C LEU A 613 -10.36 5.34 20.03
N ALA A 614 -9.23 4.75 19.64
CA ALA A 614 -8.50 3.80 20.45
C ALA A 614 -7.02 4.21 20.54
N VAL A 615 -6.48 4.32 21.75
CA VAL A 615 -5.09 4.73 22.01
C VAL A 615 -4.44 3.71 22.92
N ASN A 616 -3.43 3.02 22.40
CA ASN A 616 -2.81 1.84 23.02
C ASN A 616 -1.33 2.06 23.34
N GLY A 617 -0.81 1.23 24.25
CA GLY A 617 0.54 1.38 24.77
C GLY A 617 0.72 2.72 25.47
N GLN A 618 1.88 3.36 25.27
CA GLN A 618 2.21 4.66 25.88
C GLN A 618 1.60 5.86 25.11
N GLY A 619 0.49 5.66 24.40
CA GLY A 619 -0.09 6.72 23.56
C GLY A 619 -0.65 7.91 24.35
N ASP A 620 -0.53 9.12 23.79
CA ASP A 620 -0.90 10.37 24.45
C ASP A 620 -1.84 11.23 23.60
N VAL A 621 -2.89 11.76 24.24
CA VAL A 621 -3.88 12.67 23.65
C VAL A 621 -3.88 13.99 24.42
N GLN A 622 -3.28 15.02 23.83
CA GLN A 622 -3.13 16.34 24.44
C GLN A 622 -3.91 17.42 23.66
N ALA A 623 -4.66 18.26 24.38
CA ALA A 623 -5.31 19.47 23.86
C ALA A 623 -6.15 19.26 22.58
N SER A 624 -6.76 18.08 22.43
CA SER A 624 -7.36 17.63 21.16
C SER A 624 -8.86 17.34 21.36
N PRO A 625 -9.77 18.22 20.91
CA PRO A 625 -11.21 17.96 20.99
C PRO A 625 -11.60 16.68 20.24
N VAL A 626 -12.40 15.81 20.85
CA VAL A 626 -12.90 14.56 20.26
C VAL A 626 -14.42 14.55 20.31
N THR A 627 -15.07 14.48 19.15
CA THR A 627 -16.53 14.43 19.01
C THR A 627 -16.94 13.15 18.30
N LEU A 628 -17.73 12.30 18.98
CA LEU A 628 -18.37 11.10 18.43
C LEU A 628 -19.88 11.35 18.42
N THR A 629 -20.51 11.54 17.25
CA THR A 629 -21.96 11.86 17.22
C THR A 629 -22.78 11.20 16.11
N GLY A 630 -23.99 10.74 16.46
CA GLY A 630 -24.93 10.13 15.53
C GLY A 630 -24.47 8.81 14.91
N ASN A 631 -23.47 8.13 15.50
CA ASN A 631 -22.92 6.89 14.95
C ASN A 631 -23.79 5.68 15.33
N GLN A 632 -23.82 4.67 14.46
CA GLN A 632 -24.54 3.41 14.65
C GLN A 632 -23.55 2.24 14.64
N ALA A 633 -23.61 1.39 15.66
CA ALA A 633 -22.82 0.17 15.76
C ALA A 633 -23.73 -1.01 16.12
N SER A 634 -23.75 -2.09 15.34
CA SER A 634 -24.46 -3.33 15.69
C SER A 634 -23.60 -4.57 15.49
N ASP A 635 -23.88 -5.63 16.26
CA ASP A 635 -23.31 -6.97 16.08
C ASP A 635 -21.77 -6.92 16.14
N VAL A 636 -21.25 -6.30 17.19
CA VAL A 636 -19.83 -6.06 17.42
C VAL A 636 -19.32 -7.09 18.42
N ARG A 637 -18.58 -8.09 17.95
CA ARG A 637 -18.13 -9.23 18.77
C ARG A 637 -16.61 -9.36 18.81
N SER A 638 -16.06 -9.70 19.97
CA SER A 638 -14.73 -10.31 20.02
C SER A 638 -14.76 -11.61 20.82
N SER A 639 -14.28 -12.67 20.18
CA SER A 639 -14.06 -13.97 20.82
C SER A 639 -12.68 -14.00 21.47
N GLY A 640 -12.55 -14.71 22.59
CA GLY A 640 -11.27 -15.10 23.15
C GLY A 640 -11.30 -16.60 23.36
N GLU A 641 -10.72 -17.37 22.46
CA GLU A 641 -10.48 -18.79 22.68
C GLU A 641 -9.08 -18.97 23.27
N GLN A 642 -8.98 -19.72 24.37
CA GLN A 642 -7.68 -20.12 24.89
C GLN A 642 -7.14 -21.24 24.03
N GLY A 643 -5.93 -21.08 23.49
CA GLY A 643 -5.21 -22.21 22.91
C GLY A 643 -4.88 -23.21 24.02
N THR A 644 -5.27 -24.48 23.87
CA THR A 644 -5.02 -25.53 24.86
C THR A 644 -4.09 -26.61 24.31
N LEU A 645 -3.03 -26.92 25.05
CA LEU A 645 -2.09 -28.01 24.76
C LEU A 645 -2.19 -29.06 25.89
N PHE A 646 -2.50 -30.31 25.55
CA PHE A 646 -2.73 -31.40 26.51
C PHE A 646 -3.70 -31.03 27.66
N GLY A 647 -4.76 -30.29 27.36
CA GLY A 647 -5.75 -29.83 28.34
C GLY A 647 -5.32 -28.65 29.23
N LYS A 648 -4.14 -28.05 29.00
CA LYS A 648 -3.69 -26.83 29.69
C LYS A 648 -3.69 -25.63 28.75
N ALA A 649 -4.15 -24.47 29.22
CA ALA A 649 -4.08 -23.23 28.45
C ALA A 649 -2.62 -22.81 28.20
N VAL A 650 -2.29 -22.44 26.96
CA VAL A 650 -0.97 -21.96 26.51
C VAL A 650 -0.99 -20.55 25.91
N SER A 651 -2.17 -19.99 25.60
CA SER A 651 -2.32 -18.57 25.23
C SER A 651 -3.69 -18.02 25.61
N GLY A 652 -3.74 -16.86 26.28
CA GLY A 652 -4.97 -16.14 26.58
C GLY A 652 -5.30 -15.11 25.49
N GLY A 653 -6.45 -15.27 24.82
CA GLY A 653 -7.02 -14.25 23.93
C GLY A 653 -7.76 -13.17 24.72
N VAL A 654 -7.68 -11.91 24.28
CA VAL A 654 -8.09 -10.75 25.09
C VAL A 654 -9.58 -10.39 24.92
N GLY A 655 -10.23 -10.77 23.82
CA GLY A 655 -11.71 -10.79 23.68
C GLY A 655 -12.43 -9.48 24.04
N GLN A 656 -12.04 -8.35 23.46
CA GLN A 656 -12.56 -7.00 23.76
C GLN A 656 -13.38 -6.40 22.61
N ALA A 657 -14.56 -5.83 22.93
CA ALA A 657 -15.45 -5.19 21.96
C ALA A 657 -15.87 -3.77 22.39
N TYR A 658 -15.62 -2.79 21.52
CA TYR A 658 -15.92 -1.37 21.74
C TYR A 658 -16.78 -0.80 20.62
N ALA A 659 -17.88 -0.16 20.99
CA ALA A 659 -18.84 0.44 20.05
C ALA A 659 -19.13 1.90 20.40
N ASN A 660 -18.93 2.81 19.44
CA ASN A 660 -19.07 4.27 19.59
C ASN A 660 -18.28 4.79 20.82
N ALA A 661 -17.00 4.40 20.93
CA ALA A 661 -16.23 4.54 22.17
C ALA A 661 -14.91 5.32 22.02
N VAL A 662 -14.40 5.85 23.12
CA VAL A 662 -13.05 6.38 23.25
C VAL A 662 -12.28 5.52 24.25
N GLN A 663 -11.26 4.80 23.81
CA GLN A 663 -10.38 3.99 24.66
C GLN A 663 -8.99 4.63 24.73
N VAL A 664 -8.42 4.78 25.93
CA VAL A 664 -7.05 5.30 26.13
C VAL A 664 -6.31 4.51 27.21
N LEU A 665 -5.26 3.78 26.83
CA LEU A 665 -4.39 3.07 27.77
C LEU A 665 -3.28 3.97 28.37
N GLY A 666 -2.97 5.08 27.69
CA GLY A 666 -1.96 6.06 28.12
C GLY A 666 -2.56 7.34 28.70
N ARG A 667 -2.25 8.51 28.12
CA ARG A 667 -2.57 9.82 28.75
C ARG A 667 -3.60 10.64 27.97
N LEU A 668 -4.45 11.36 28.72
CA LEU A 668 -5.41 12.36 28.25
C LEU A 668 -5.23 13.66 29.04
N ARG A 669 -4.78 14.74 28.39
CA ARG A 669 -4.47 16.03 29.06
C ARG A 669 -5.07 17.23 28.33
N GLY A 670 -5.86 18.05 29.03
CA GLY A 670 -6.45 19.28 28.48
C GLY A 670 -7.43 19.05 27.32
N THR A 671 -8.06 17.88 27.26
CA THR A 671 -8.85 17.40 26.12
C THR A 671 -10.35 17.48 26.42
N SER A 672 -11.17 17.84 25.43
CA SER A 672 -12.64 17.75 25.51
C SER A 672 -13.15 16.54 24.73
N LEU A 673 -13.95 15.70 25.38
CA LEU A 673 -14.59 14.51 24.80
C LEU A 673 -16.11 14.70 24.77
N ALA A 674 -16.75 14.56 23.61
CA ALA A 674 -18.19 14.68 23.43
C ALA A 674 -18.75 13.48 22.67
N LEU A 675 -19.56 12.64 23.34
CA LEU A 675 -20.27 11.51 22.75
C LEU A 675 -21.78 11.83 22.76
N ALA A 676 -22.36 12.12 21.59
CA ALA A 676 -23.75 12.58 21.48
C ALA A 676 -24.60 11.76 20.50
N ASP A 677 -25.79 11.32 20.93
CA ASP A 677 -26.83 10.71 20.07
C ASP A 677 -26.36 9.43 19.31
N ASN A 678 -25.42 8.67 19.90
CA ASN A 678 -24.93 7.42 19.30
C ASN A 678 -25.83 6.22 19.67
N LEU A 679 -25.95 5.27 18.74
CA LEU A 679 -26.73 4.04 18.88
C LEU A 679 -25.81 2.81 18.83
N ALA A 680 -25.89 1.95 19.84
CA ALA A 680 -25.13 0.71 19.94
C ALA A 680 -26.05 -0.48 20.24
N GLY A 681 -25.90 -1.58 19.49
CA GLY A 681 -26.68 -2.81 19.63
C GLY A 681 -25.81 -4.07 19.60
N GLN A 682 -26.16 -5.08 20.40
CA GLN A 682 -25.52 -6.42 20.34
C GLN A 682 -23.98 -6.37 20.41
N VAL A 683 -23.45 -5.74 21.46
CA VAL A 683 -22.00 -5.57 21.68
C VAL A 683 -21.51 -6.63 22.65
N ARG A 684 -20.56 -7.48 22.23
CA ARG A 684 -20.18 -8.68 22.98
C ARG A 684 -18.67 -8.94 23.06
N GLY A 685 -18.16 -9.04 24.28
CA GLY A 685 -16.81 -9.53 24.60
C GLY A 685 -16.88 -10.88 25.32
N ASP A 686 -16.19 -11.90 24.80
CA ASP A 686 -16.26 -13.26 25.36
C ASP A 686 -15.23 -13.57 26.48
N GLN A 687 -14.23 -12.71 26.72
CA GLN A 687 -13.28 -12.87 27.86
C GLN A 687 -13.04 -11.65 28.75
N ALA A 688 -12.96 -10.42 28.22
CA ALA A 688 -12.57 -9.26 29.05
C ALA A 688 -13.64 -8.16 29.18
N LEU A 689 -14.05 -7.52 28.07
CA LEU A 689 -14.79 -6.27 28.15
C LEU A 689 -15.69 -6.02 26.93
N ALA A 690 -16.92 -5.59 27.21
CA ALA A 690 -17.87 -5.05 26.23
C ALA A 690 -18.31 -3.65 26.66
N ALA A 691 -18.08 -2.64 25.82
CA ALA A 691 -18.45 -1.26 26.13
C ALA A 691 -19.11 -0.55 24.94
N ALA A 692 -20.16 0.21 25.24
CA ALA A 692 -20.97 0.90 24.25
C ALA A 692 -21.24 2.35 24.65
N ASN A 693 -21.09 3.28 23.69
CA ASN A 693 -21.27 4.73 23.87
C ASN A 693 -20.49 5.25 25.10
N SER A 694 -19.19 4.96 25.12
CA SER A 694 -18.39 4.96 26.35
C SER A 694 -16.99 5.56 26.16
N VAL A 695 -16.49 6.23 27.19
CA VAL A 695 -15.07 6.54 27.35
C VAL A 695 -14.45 5.53 28.34
N LEU A 696 -13.26 5.02 28.04
CA LEU A 696 -12.55 4.01 28.83
C LEU A 696 -11.07 4.36 28.96
N LEU A 697 -10.53 4.26 30.17
CA LEU A 697 -9.13 4.46 30.48
C LEU A 697 -8.60 3.31 31.36
N ASP A 698 -7.36 2.90 31.12
CA ASP A 698 -6.72 1.72 31.73
C ASP A 698 -6.07 2.01 33.11
N GLU A 699 -5.54 0.98 33.78
CA GLU A 699 -4.94 1.09 35.13
C GLU A 699 -3.81 2.12 35.25
N SER A 700 -2.99 2.26 34.21
CA SER A 700 -1.88 3.24 34.17
C SER A 700 -2.27 4.60 33.60
N ALA A 701 -3.53 4.78 33.20
CA ALA A 701 -3.96 5.94 32.45
C ALA A 701 -4.19 7.18 33.33
N THR A 702 -4.04 8.36 32.72
CA THR A 702 -4.28 9.65 33.40
C THR A 702 -5.23 10.53 32.63
N LEU A 703 -6.28 11.02 33.29
CA LEU A 703 -7.21 12.03 32.80
C LEU A 703 -6.98 13.35 33.57
N GLU A 704 -6.42 14.35 32.90
CA GLU A 704 -5.96 15.59 33.55
C GLU A 704 -6.55 16.82 32.86
N GLY A 705 -7.17 17.73 33.62
CA GLY A 705 -7.68 19.03 33.13
C GLY A 705 -8.65 18.92 31.94
N SER A 706 -9.37 17.81 31.83
CA SER A 706 -10.12 17.40 30.64
C SER A 706 -11.63 17.40 30.89
N SER A 707 -12.44 17.64 29.87
CA SER A 707 -13.90 17.60 29.95
C SER A 707 -14.48 16.41 29.18
N VAL A 708 -15.55 15.81 29.70
CA VAL A 708 -16.24 14.65 29.12
C VAL A 708 -17.74 14.87 29.17
N SER A 709 -18.41 14.77 28.02
CA SER A 709 -19.87 14.90 27.90
C SER A 709 -20.44 13.71 27.14
N LEU A 710 -21.36 12.97 27.77
CA LEU A 710 -22.07 11.82 27.18
C LEU A 710 -23.56 12.15 27.16
N ARG A 711 -24.14 12.44 26.00
CA ARG A 711 -25.52 12.93 25.88
C ARG A 711 -26.39 12.15 24.90
N GLY A 712 -27.63 11.82 25.28
CA GLY A 712 -28.66 11.27 24.37
C GLY A 712 -28.35 9.89 23.77
N ASN A 713 -27.28 9.22 24.22
CA ASN A 713 -26.83 7.95 23.64
C ASN A 713 -27.76 6.79 24.01
N GLN A 714 -27.82 5.77 23.16
CA GLN A 714 -28.72 4.62 23.29
C GLN A 714 -27.94 3.31 23.12
N ALA A 715 -27.98 2.43 24.11
CA ALA A 715 -27.30 1.13 24.08
C ALA A 715 -28.24 -0.03 24.41
N GLN A 716 -28.21 -1.10 23.62
CA GLN A 716 -29.05 -2.30 23.79
C GLN A 716 -28.22 -3.58 23.61
N GLY A 717 -28.43 -4.59 24.47
CA GLY A 717 -27.80 -5.90 24.29
C GLY A 717 -26.27 -5.87 24.44
N VAL A 718 -25.75 -5.10 25.41
CA VAL A 718 -24.33 -5.12 25.75
C VAL A 718 -24.08 -6.31 26.70
N GLN A 719 -23.22 -7.26 26.30
CA GLN A 719 -22.96 -8.52 27.01
C GLN A 719 -21.46 -8.79 27.21
N ALA A 720 -21.06 -9.13 28.43
CA ALA A 720 -19.71 -9.65 28.73
C ALA A 720 -19.75 -11.06 29.35
N ARG A 721 -18.88 -11.95 28.88
CA ARG A 721 -18.62 -13.29 29.43
C ARG A 721 -17.15 -13.39 29.86
N GLY A 722 -16.85 -14.28 30.80
CA GLY A 722 -15.47 -14.67 31.09
C GLY A 722 -14.63 -13.84 32.08
N GLY A 723 -15.14 -12.78 32.75
CA GLY A 723 -14.48 -12.27 33.98
C GLY A 723 -14.42 -10.76 34.28
N HIS A 724 -15.50 -10.04 34.62
CA HIS A 724 -16.42 -9.41 33.67
C HIS A 724 -16.60 -7.91 34.02
N VAL A 725 -16.77 -7.05 33.00
CA VAL A 725 -17.53 -5.79 33.08
C VAL A 725 -18.31 -5.59 31.78
N ALA A 726 -19.58 -5.17 31.86
CA ALA A 726 -20.35 -4.64 30.73
C ALA A 726 -20.88 -3.23 31.05
N ALA A 727 -20.66 -2.22 30.21
CA ALA A 727 -21.01 -0.83 30.55
C ALA A 727 -21.58 -0.02 29.38
N ALA A 728 -22.63 0.77 29.64
CA ALA A 728 -23.16 1.80 28.73
C ALA A 728 -24.16 2.72 29.46
N ASN A 729 -24.23 4.03 29.25
CA ASN A 729 -23.36 4.92 28.50
C ASN A 729 -22.40 5.55 29.54
N SER A 730 -21.08 5.55 29.31
CA SER A 730 -20.13 5.35 30.42
C SER A 730 -18.82 6.15 30.35
N LEU A 731 -18.18 6.46 31.48
CA LEU A 731 -16.75 6.81 31.60
C LEU A 731 -16.09 5.94 32.69
N VAL A 732 -15.15 5.05 32.37
CA VAL A 732 -14.51 4.16 33.35
C VAL A 732 -12.98 4.28 33.26
N ASN A 733 -12.27 4.53 34.37
CA ASN A 733 -10.84 4.87 34.42
C ASN A 733 -10.15 4.27 35.67
N GLU A 734 -9.22 3.31 35.55
CA GLU A 734 -8.65 2.66 36.76
C GLU A 734 -7.25 3.18 37.16
N GLY A 735 -6.87 4.36 36.64
CA GLY A 735 -5.69 5.13 37.05
C GLY A 735 -6.01 6.45 37.79
N ARG A 736 -5.51 7.60 37.30
CA ARG A 736 -5.68 8.92 37.96
C ARG A 736 -6.58 9.88 37.17
N ILE A 737 -7.58 10.45 37.84
CA ILE A 737 -8.35 11.61 37.39
C ILE A 737 -7.95 12.85 38.21
N SER A 738 -7.68 13.97 37.54
CA SER A 738 -7.21 15.21 38.19
C SER A 738 -7.77 16.46 37.48
N GLY A 739 -8.61 17.24 38.15
CA GLY A 739 -9.15 18.49 37.59
C GLY A 739 -10.13 18.30 36.41
N ALA A 740 -10.84 17.17 36.34
CA ALA A 740 -11.72 16.85 35.22
C ALA A 740 -13.18 17.31 35.43
N GLN A 741 -13.90 17.53 34.33
CA GLN A 741 -15.34 17.83 34.33
C GLN A 741 -16.09 16.75 33.54
N ILE A 742 -17.03 16.04 34.18
CA ILE A 742 -17.66 14.85 33.60
C ILE A 742 -19.19 15.02 33.67
N GLY A 743 -19.88 14.93 32.54
CA GLY A 743 -21.33 15.05 32.42
C GLY A 743 -21.97 13.90 31.64
N ILE A 744 -22.99 13.25 32.21
CA ILE A 744 -23.75 12.15 31.58
C ILE A 744 -25.25 12.49 31.60
N ASP A 745 -25.82 12.83 30.45
CA ASP A 745 -27.15 13.46 30.34
C ASP A 745 -28.10 12.76 29.34
N GLY A 746 -29.32 12.43 29.76
CA GLY A 746 -30.41 12.01 28.87
C GLY A 746 -30.18 10.69 28.12
N ASN A 747 -29.28 9.82 28.59
CA ASN A 747 -28.91 8.58 27.89
C ASN A 747 -29.83 7.40 28.24
N ARG A 748 -29.90 6.38 27.38
CA ARG A 748 -30.67 5.14 27.55
C ARG A 748 -29.77 3.90 27.47
N ALA A 749 -29.94 2.93 28.36
CA ALA A 749 -29.12 1.70 28.34
C ALA A 749 -29.87 0.43 28.77
N THR A 750 -29.59 -0.68 28.09
CA THR A 750 -29.93 -2.05 28.51
C THR A 750 -28.67 -2.93 28.49
N VAL A 751 -28.23 -3.38 29.66
CA VAL A 751 -26.92 -4.07 29.86
C VAL A 751 -27.10 -5.43 30.54
N GLN A 752 -26.27 -6.41 30.17
CA GLN A 752 -26.27 -7.75 30.78
C GLN A 752 -24.83 -8.26 30.97
N ALA A 753 -24.60 -9.07 32.00
CA ALA A 753 -23.36 -9.83 32.19
C ALA A 753 -23.71 -11.22 32.72
N ASP A 754 -22.88 -12.22 32.43
CA ASP A 754 -23.10 -13.60 32.89
C ASP A 754 -22.15 -13.91 34.08
N GLY A 755 -22.43 -13.34 35.27
CA GLY A 755 -21.60 -13.49 36.49
C GLY A 755 -21.24 -12.15 37.20
N GLY A 756 -21.33 -11.04 36.45
CA GLY A 756 -21.12 -9.65 36.90
C GLY A 756 -19.67 -9.18 36.91
N ASP A 757 -19.37 -7.89 36.71
CA ASP A 757 -20.23 -6.70 36.82
C ASP A 757 -20.94 -6.26 35.52
N ALA A 758 -21.98 -5.43 35.67
CA ALA A 758 -22.60 -4.62 34.62
C ALA A 758 -23.02 -3.24 35.17
N ILE A 759 -22.97 -2.17 34.35
CA ILE A 759 -23.12 -0.79 34.84
C ILE A 759 -23.79 0.15 33.82
N ALA A 760 -24.92 0.77 34.18
CA ALA A 760 -25.71 1.63 33.30
C ALA A 760 -25.70 3.13 33.67
N ASN A 761 -25.28 4.00 32.75
CA ASN A 761 -25.18 5.47 32.83
C ASN A 761 -24.12 6.01 33.84
N THR A 762 -22.85 5.66 33.61
CA THR A 762 -21.83 5.38 34.66
C THR A 762 -20.58 6.25 34.65
N VAL A 763 -19.98 6.56 35.81
CA VAL A 763 -18.59 7.08 35.94
C VAL A 763 -17.76 6.28 36.97
N ARG A 764 -16.92 5.31 36.58
CA ARG A 764 -16.20 4.39 37.50
C ARG A 764 -14.69 4.63 37.57
N ASN A 765 -14.09 4.80 38.75
CA ASN A 765 -12.66 5.10 38.91
C ASN A 765 -11.95 4.40 40.08
N ARG A 766 -11.14 3.37 39.85
CA ARG A 766 -10.54 2.57 40.96
C ARG A 766 -9.09 2.92 41.33
N GLY A 767 -8.64 4.13 40.98
CA GLY A 767 -7.38 4.71 41.45
C GLY A 767 -7.58 6.00 42.28
N SER A 768 -7.10 7.15 41.80
CA SER A 768 -7.27 8.44 42.51
C SER A 768 -8.07 9.46 41.70
N MET A 769 -8.99 10.17 42.34
CA MET A 769 -9.78 11.25 41.74
C MET A 769 -9.63 12.52 42.59
N ALA A 770 -8.98 13.54 42.03
CA ALA A 770 -8.71 14.81 42.70
C ALA A 770 -9.31 16.00 41.94
N GLY A 771 -9.84 17.01 42.66
CA GLY A 771 -10.21 18.32 42.08
C GLY A 771 -11.29 18.28 40.98
N SER A 772 -12.11 17.23 40.91
CA SER A 772 -12.94 16.92 39.74
C SER A 772 -14.44 17.05 40.02
N ARG A 773 -15.23 17.36 38.97
CA ARG A 773 -16.69 17.53 39.04
C ARG A 773 -17.41 16.49 38.16
N VAL A 774 -18.39 15.80 38.72
CA VAL A 774 -19.20 14.76 38.05
C VAL A 774 -20.69 15.12 38.13
N THR A 775 -21.40 15.07 37.01
CA THR A 775 -22.85 15.34 36.90
C THR A 775 -23.54 14.24 36.09
N ILE A 776 -24.60 13.63 36.63
CA ILE A 776 -25.36 12.54 35.97
C ILE A 776 -26.86 12.87 36.00
N GLY A 777 -27.44 13.24 34.86
CA GLY A 777 -28.77 13.83 34.73
C GLY A 777 -29.71 13.12 33.76
N GLY A 778 -30.99 12.96 34.11
CA GLY A 778 -32.06 12.65 33.15
C GLY A 778 -31.96 11.29 32.42
N ASN A 779 -31.13 10.36 32.90
CA ASN A 779 -30.86 9.11 32.20
C ASN A 779 -31.89 8.01 32.51
N GLN A 780 -32.05 7.06 31.58
CA GLN A 780 -32.87 5.84 31.72
C GLN A 780 -31.95 4.60 31.67
N GLY A 781 -31.80 3.88 32.77
CA GLY A 781 -30.89 2.72 32.85
C GLY A 781 -31.64 1.43 33.18
N GLN A 782 -31.36 0.34 32.49
CA GLN A 782 -31.81 -0.99 32.92
C GLN A 782 -30.75 -2.08 32.73
N VAL A 783 -30.66 -3.01 33.69
CA VAL A 783 -29.60 -4.03 33.77
C VAL A 783 -30.17 -5.30 34.39
N ALA A 784 -29.83 -6.51 33.89
CA ALA A 784 -30.20 -7.72 34.62
C ALA A 784 -29.18 -8.87 34.61
N ARG A 785 -28.66 -9.19 35.81
CA ARG A 785 -27.79 -10.30 36.26
C ARG A 785 -26.25 -10.19 36.16
N LYS A 786 -25.66 -9.01 36.38
CA LYS A 786 -25.51 -8.45 37.74
C LYS A 786 -25.03 -7.01 37.63
N GLY A 787 -25.64 -6.05 38.34
CA GLY A 787 -25.72 -4.69 37.83
C GLY A 787 -25.50 -3.53 38.80
N THR A 788 -25.38 -2.33 38.24
CA THR A 788 -25.63 -1.04 38.86
C THR A 788 -26.16 -0.05 37.80
N ALA A 789 -27.07 0.87 38.12
CA ALA A 789 -27.84 1.63 37.13
C ALA A 789 -28.26 3.05 37.58
N ASN A 790 -27.30 3.99 37.62
CA ASN A 790 -27.35 5.37 37.09
C ASN A 790 -26.36 6.31 37.83
N SER A 791 -25.04 6.21 37.69
CA SER A 791 -24.17 5.06 37.99
C SER A 791 -22.75 5.52 38.37
N VAL A 792 -21.90 4.54 38.70
CA VAL A 792 -20.99 4.57 39.86
C VAL A 792 -19.56 4.20 39.49
N ASP A 793 -18.52 4.63 40.21
CA ASP A 793 -17.97 4.08 41.48
C ASP A 793 -16.55 4.64 41.67
N ASN A 794 -15.97 4.62 42.86
CA ASN A 794 -14.56 4.99 43.07
C ASN A 794 -13.88 4.13 44.16
N SER A 795 -13.24 3.01 43.83
CA SER A 795 -12.64 2.10 44.83
C SER A 795 -11.22 2.49 45.28
N GLY A 796 -10.90 3.78 45.36
CA GLY A 796 -9.58 4.28 45.74
C GLY A 796 -9.63 5.59 46.53
N THR A 797 -8.89 6.62 46.13
CA THR A 797 -8.89 7.92 46.84
C THR A 797 -9.74 8.96 46.13
N LEU A 798 -10.63 9.64 46.86
CA LEU A 798 -11.29 10.89 46.44
C LEU A 798 -10.64 12.07 47.19
N ALA A 799 -10.48 13.23 46.54
CA ALA A 799 -10.00 14.44 47.21
C ALA A 799 -10.49 15.74 46.54
N GLY A 800 -11.23 16.58 47.27
CA GLY A 800 -11.59 17.93 46.83
C GLY A 800 -12.42 18.00 45.54
N GLY A 801 -13.42 17.12 45.39
CA GLY A 801 -14.30 17.05 44.21
C GLY A 801 -15.78 17.27 44.52
N GLN A 802 -16.62 17.24 43.47
CA GLN A 802 -18.08 17.40 43.55
C GLN A 802 -18.79 16.36 42.69
N ILE A 803 -19.80 15.67 43.24
CA ILE A 803 -20.67 14.73 42.49
C ILE A 803 -22.12 15.21 42.57
N THR A 804 -22.89 15.05 41.49
CA THR A 804 -24.32 15.43 41.41
C THR A 804 -25.08 14.43 40.54
N ILE A 805 -26.20 13.92 41.04
CA ILE A 805 -27.05 12.92 40.38
C ILE A 805 -28.50 13.40 40.46
N LEU A 806 -29.20 13.55 39.32
CA LEU A 806 -30.54 14.14 39.28
C LEU A 806 -31.45 13.55 38.18
N GLY A 807 -32.75 13.44 38.45
CA GLY A 807 -33.77 13.15 37.43
C GLY A 807 -33.65 11.81 36.68
N ASN A 808 -32.93 10.82 37.24
CA ASN A 808 -32.67 9.54 36.58
C ASN A 808 -33.76 8.48 36.89
N GLN A 809 -34.03 7.61 35.91
CA GLN A 809 -34.93 6.45 36.00
C GLN A 809 -34.09 5.17 35.83
N GLY A 810 -34.15 4.20 36.75
CA GLY A 810 -33.21 3.07 36.74
C GLY A 810 -33.78 1.75 37.23
N SER A 811 -33.25 0.60 36.77
CA SER A 811 -33.53 -0.72 37.36
C SER A 811 -32.41 -1.73 37.09
N ALA A 812 -31.87 -2.36 38.14
CA ALA A 812 -30.85 -3.41 38.05
C ALA A 812 -31.25 -4.63 38.90
N GLN A 813 -31.11 -5.86 38.41
CA GLN A 813 -31.38 -7.10 39.17
C GLN A 813 -30.65 -8.32 38.58
N ASP A 814 -29.76 -9.08 39.24
CA ASP A 814 -29.32 -9.07 40.63
C ASP A 814 -27.81 -9.40 40.66
N GLY A 815 -27.00 -8.91 41.60
CA GLY A 815 -27.33 -7.95 42.67
C GLY A 815 -27.16 -6.52 42.18
N GLY A 816 -28.27 -5.80 42.03
CA GLY A 816 -28.34 -4.47 41.43
C GLY A 816 -28.07 -3.30 42.39
N THR A 817 -27.58 -2.19 41.87
CA THR A 817 -27.71 -0.84 42.48
C THR A 817 -28.39 0.12 41.50
N VAL A 818 -29.04 1.21 41.94
CA VAL A 818 -29.83 2.11 41.05
C VAL A 818 -29.67 3.58 41.50
N ASN A 819 -29.51 4.54 40.58
CA ASN A 819 -29.39 6.00 40.84
C ASN A 819 -28.26 6.37 41.82
N SER A 820 -26.98 6.25 41.42
CA SER A 820 -25.92 5.94 42.39
C SER A 820 -24.54 6.61 42.19
N PHE A 821 -23.84 6.83 43.31
CA PHE A 821 -22.38 7.01 43.48
C PHE A 821 -21.94 6.21 44.73
N VAL A 822 -20.76 5.58 44.71
CA VAL A 822 -20.22 4.65 45.74
C VAL A 822 -18.70 4.72 45.64
N ASN A 823 -18.00 4.51 46.75
CA ASN A 823 -16.54 4.55 46.85
C ASN A 823 -16.09 3.61 47.98
N SER A 824 -14.98 2.88 47.82
CA SER A 824 -14.50 1.89 48.81
C SER A 824 -13.04 2.06 49.26
N GLY A 825 -12.51 3.28 49.16
CA GLY A 825 -11.25 3.70 49.80
C GLY A 825 -11.40 5.04 50.55
N ARG A 826 -10.32 5.82 50.68
CA ARG A 826 -10.33 7.10 51.42
C ARG A 826 -11.05 8.19 50.61
N ALA A 827 -12.13 8.76 51.15
CA ALA A 827 -12.85 9.89 50.57
C ALA A 827 -12.59 11.20 51.34
#